data_AF-A0A9X2FVH3-F1
#
_entry.id   AF-A0A9X2FVH3-F1
#
_cell.length_a   1.000
_cell.length_b   1.000
_cell.length_c   1.000
_cell.angle_alpha   90.00
_cell.angle_beta   90.00
_cell.angle_gamma   90.00
#
_symmetry.space_group_name_H-M   'P 1'
#
loop_
_entity.id
_entity.type
_entity.pdbx_description
1 polymer ?
#
loop_
_entity_poly.entity_id
_entity_poly.type
_entity_poly.pdbx_seq_one_letter_code
_entity_poly.pdbx_strand_id
1 'polypeptide(L)'
;MLAFALLAALGACESSEERAARHYASGVELAEAGDPSRAMVELRNVFKLDPDHEEARLLYARLLNQTSARGDAYKQYLRLVQQFPNNIEALSEFSALAVANTDWPNARKYLPRALEAAPDDLTLMGLKSAVDYQRGIEDDDADLRAEALKQAEIVLARDDTQIPPLQVRIDALLRAEDEVAALREVERAITLQPDDLSYHELKLTLLDAMGRSDDIGAHLEEIFRQFPENERIRERLIRWYLEAGKLDEAEAFLRGEAERADPADRDGALATVVEFLRVTQGPDAAMTEVDKLIEAGENQALFGSLRAGLMLQDGRTDEAVALLREIIDTAEPSPQTDRIRITLARVLESQGDRVGARALIEEVLTQDPSNVGALKMRAGWLIETDKTGEAIAALRVALDQEPRDVETLALLADAHEREGNYQLAGERLSLAVESSNYTPETAIDYARFLVQRNQPDQAEQVLAASLRRNPGAHPLLIEMGQLFLREQDWRRVEEIAARLAQFQNPEAQQTALGLRTAALQGQNRLDETNAYLQEMLDTGAAGPQAAALVIQNMLRENKVDEAKAYLETQLEREPESLEYRFLQAGLDLATGNDAAAIATYRELIEASPKTPRFHRALALALLGQGKDDEADVVIAAGIEATGEPSLRLMQANRAEARGDLAGAIEIYEELYAEDSSNLLVANNLASLLSTTDESPEALERAQVIARRLRDTEIPPLQDTYGWIALRRGDVEEALAYLEPAAAGMPDHPETQLHLGLAYIEAGRRDEAREVLERAHELAPADSTVAKAVEEARERLETSGSPAPSAPSENAPSDDTSAQ
;
A
#
# COMPACT_ATOMS: atom_id res chain seq x y z
N MET A 1 8.71 -95.38 -2.03
CA MET A 1 9.77 -94.48 -1.52
C MET A 1 10.95 -94.54 -2.47
N LEU A 2 11.61 -93.41 -2.74
CA LEU A 2 12.81 -93.23 -3.58
C LEU A 2 12.62 -93.40 -5.10
N ALA A 3 12.07 -92.38 -5.77
CA ALA A 3 12.38 -92.07 -7.17
C ALA A 3 11.89 -90.68 -7.62
N PHE A 4 11.05 -89.98 -6.83
CA PHE A 4 10.46 -88.69 -7.23
C PHE A 4 11.04 -87.45 -6.52
N ALA A 5 12.16 -87.60 -5.82
CA ALA A 5 12.73 -86.54 -4.97
C ALA A 5 14.10 -86.02 -5.46
N LEU A 6 14.38 -86.10 -6.77
CA LEU A 6 15.67 -85.66 -7.33
C LEU A 6 15.58 -84.74 -8.56
N LEU A 7 14.46 -84.02 -8.71
CA LEU A 7 14.25 -83.08 -9.83
C LEU A 7 13.82 -81.66 -9.42
N ALA A 8 13.92 -81.28 -8.14
CA ALA A 8 13.46 -79.97 -7.65
C ALA A 8 14.50 -79.24 -6.75
N ALA A 9 15.79 -79.34 -7.07
CA ALA A 9 16.85 -78.64 -6.33
C ALA A 9 17.92 -77.98 -7.25
N LEU A 10 17.49 -77.45 -8.39
CA LEU A 10 18.28 -76.52 -9.22
C LEU A 10 17.46 -75.23 -9.44
N GLY A 11 17.03 -74.60 -8.36
CA GLY A 11 16.59 -73.21 -8.37
C GLY A 11 17.79 -72.34 -8.05
N ALA A 12 18.48 -71.86 -9.08
CA ALA A 12 19.64 -70.99 -8.96
C ALA A 12 19.28 -69.75 -8.12
N CYS A 13 20.02 -69.50 -7.03
CA CYS A 13 20.06 -68.17 -6.44
C CYS A 13 20.78 -67.26 -7.43
N GLU A 14 20.05 -66.56 -8.29
CA GLU A 14 20.61 -65.53 -9.17
C GLU A 14 21.32 -64.46 -8.32
N SER A 15 22.52 -64.08 -8.74
CA SER A 15 23.30 -63.03 -8.09
C SER A 15 22.63 -61.65 -8.24
N SER A 16 23.04 -60.66 -7.44
CA SER A 16 22.58 -59.27 -7.62
C SER A 16 22.90 -58.75 -9.02
N GLU A 17 24.07 -59.11 -9.54
CA GLU A 17 24.60 -58.73 -10.85
C GLU A 17 23.78 -59.33 -12.01
N GLU A 18 23.45 -60.63 -11.95
CA GLU A 18 22.59 -61.27 -12.96
C GLU A 18 21.18 -60.67 -12.98
N ARG A 19 20.65 -60.28 -11.82
CA ARG A 19 19.36 -59.61 -11.72
C ARG A 19 19.42 -58.19 -12.29
N ALA A 20 20.49 -57.45 -12.00
CA ALA A 20 20.75 -56.12 -12.58
C ALA A 20 20.83 -56.20 -14.12
N ALA A 21 21.59 -57.16 -14.66
CA ALA A 21 21.74 -57.36 -16.11
C ALA A 21 20.40 -57.66 -16.82
N ARG A 22 19.50 -58.43 -16.20
CA ARG A 22 18.16 -58.66 -16.77
C ARG A 22 17.29 -57.41 -16.77
N HIS A 23 17.29 -56.65 -15.67
CA HIS A 23 16.57 -55.38 -15.62
C HIS A 23 17.13 -54.39 -16.65
N TYR A 24 18.46 -54.36 -16.84
CA TYR A 24 19.08 -53.53 -17.88
C TYR A 24 18.67 -53.98 -19.28
N ALA A 25 18.75 -55.27 -19.60
CA ALA A 25 18.32 -55.81 -20.90
C ALA A 25 16.84 -55.52 -21.19
N SER A 26 15.96 -55.69 -20.18
CA SER A 26 14.55 -55.33 -20.31
C SER A 26 14.35 -53.82 -20.51
N GLY A 27 15.13 -52.99 -19.84
CA GLY A 27 15.11 -51.54 -20.02
C GLY A 27 15.52 -51.12 -21.42
N VAL A 28 16.54 -51.76 -22.00
CA VAL A 28 16.97 -51.54 -23.39
C VAL A 28 15.86 -51.93 -24.37
N GLU A 29 15.28 -53.13 -24.24
CA GLU A 29 14.21 -53.60 -25.12
C GLU A 29 12.98 -52.67 -25.09
N LEU A 30 12.60 -52.20 -23.91
CA LEU A 30 11.48 -51.25 -23.75
C LEU A 30 11.80 -49.88 -24.35
N ALA A 31 13.03 -49.40 -24.24
CA ALA A 31 13.46 -48.15 -24.85
C ALA A 31 13.43 -48.25 -26.39
N GLU A 32 13.92 -49.35 -26.95
CA GLU A 32 13.87 -49.64 -28.40
C GLU A 32 12.43 -49.80 -28.91
N ALA A 33 11.52 -50.31 -28.08
CA ALA A 33 10.10 -50.42 -28.37
C ALA A 33 9.33 -49.09 -28.27
N GLY A 34 9.98 -47.99 -27.89
CA GLY A 34 9.35 -46.68 -27.74
C GLY A 34 8.52 -46.52 -26.46
N ASP A 35 8.81 -47.28 -25.41
CA ASP A 35 8.17 -47.20 -24.09
C ASP A 35 9.16 -46.64 -23.03
N PRO A 36 9.51 -45.35 -23.10
CA PRO A 36 10.53 -44.74 -22.24
C PRO A 36 10.12 -44.77 -20.76
N SER A 37 8.82 -44.66 -20.48
CA SER A 37 8.27 -44.70 -19.11
C SER A 37 8.56 -46.04 -18.43
N ARG A 38 8.29 -47.17 -19.11
CA ARG A 38 8.57 -48.49 -18.53
C ARG A 38 10.05 -48.83 -18.57
N ALA A 39 10.79 -48.41 -19.60
CA ALA A 39 12.25 -48.53 -19.64
C ALA A 39 12.91 -47.86 -18.43
N MET A 40 12.48 -46.65 -18.08
CA MET A 40 12.96 -45.92 -16.91
C MET A 40 12.67 -46.64 -15.57
N VAL A 41 11.56 -47.37 -15.47
CA VAL A 41 11.24 -48.18 -14.27
C VAL A 41 12.21 -49.36 -14.14
N GLU A 42 12.47 -50.08 -15.23
CA GLU A 42 13.43 -51.20 -15.24
C GLU A 42 14.85 -50.73 -14.91
N LEU A 43 15.29 -49.60 -15.48
CA LEU A 43 16.60 -49.01 -15.20
C LEU A 43 16.74 -48.55 -13.74
N ARG A 44 15.67 -48.05 -13.10
CA ARG A 44 15.70 -47.77 -11.65
C ARG A 44 15.89 -49.04 -10.80
N ASN A 45 15.41 -50.18 -11.26
CA ASN A 45 15.63 -51.46 -10.56
C ASN A 45 17.08 -51.92 -10.71
N VAL A 46 17.76 -51.60 -11.83
CA VAL A 46 19.22 -51.81 -11.97
C VAL A 46 19.96 -51.10 -10.84
N PHE A 47 19.69 -49.81 -10.60
CA PHE A 47 20.40 -49.03 -9.58
C PHE A 47 20.18 -49.49 -8.13
N LYS A 48 19.14 -50.29 -7.85
CA LYS A 48 18.94 -50.92 -6.53
C LYS A 48 19.87 -52.11 -6.30
N LEU A 49 20.33 -52.73 -7.37
CA LEU A 49 21.12 -53.97 -7.36
C LEU A 49 22.59 -53.72 -7.71
N ASP A 50 22.83 -52.76 -8.59
CA ASP A 50 24.13 -52.25 -9.01
C ASP A 50 24.05 -50.72 -9.20
N PRO A 51 24.40 -49.94 -8.15
CA PRO A 51 24.39 -48.49 -8.21
C PRO A 51 25.39 -47.89 -9.19
N ASP A 52 26.40 -48.64 -9.63
CA ASP A 52 27.50 -48.15 -10.49
C ASP A 52 27.42 -48.75 -11.90
N HIS A 53 26.24 -49.19 -12.34
CA HIS A 53 26.06 -49.65 -13.71
C HIS A 53 26.07 -48.47 -14.70
N GLU A 54 27.19 -48.30 -15.42
CA GLU A 54 27.47 -47.17 -16.31
C GLU A 54 26.43 -47.04 -17.43
N GLU A 55 26.22 -48.11 -18.20
CA GLU A 55 25.36 -48.11 -19.40
C GLU A 55 23.88 -47.94 -19.05
N ALA A 56 23.45 -48.49 -17.91
CA ALA A 56 22.09 -48.30 -17.42
C ALA A 56 21.87 -46.84 -17.00
N ARG A 57 22.85 -46.20 -16.35
CA ARG A 57 22.77 -44.78 -15.95
C ARG A 57 22.78 -43.87 -17.17
N LEU A 58 23.61 -44.16 -18.17
CA LEU A 58 23.64 -43.42 -19.44
C LEU A 58 22.30 -43.52 -20.18
N LEU A 59 21.77 -44.73 -20.36
CA LEU A 59 20.46 -44.91 -21.01
C LEU A 59 19.34 -44.19 -20.23
N TYR A 60 19.36 -44.28 -18.90
CA TYR A 60 18.38 -43.60 -18.06
C TYR A 60 18.45 -42.07 -18.19
N ALA A 61 19.66 -41.50 -18.23
CA ALA A 61 19.88 -40.08 -18.43
C ALA A 61 19.41 -39.60 -19.82
N ARG A 62 19.65 -40.39 -20.89
CA ARG A 62 19.13 -40.10 -22.24
C ARG A 62 17.61 -40.08 -22.28
N LEU A 63 16.96 -41.09 -21.69
CA LEU A 63 15.50 -41.17 -21.66
C LEU A 63 14.89 -39.97 -20.92
N LEU A 64 15.48 -39.57 -19.78
CA LEU A 64 15.06 -38.37 -19.05
C LEU A 64 15.21 -37.10 -19.88
N ASN A 65 16.31 -36.98 -20.65
CA ASN A 65 16.54 -35.82 -21.50
C ASN A 65 15.52 -35.74 -22.65
N GLN A 66 15.11 -36.90 -23.18
CA GLN A 66 14.10 -37.01 -24.25
C GLN A 66 12.67 -36.75 -23.76
N THR A 67 12.32 -37.11 -22.52
CA THR A 67 10.96 -36.93 -21.96
C THR A 67 10.76 -35.59 -21.27
N SER A 68 11.51 -34.54 -21.66
CA SER A 68 11.46 -33.19 -21.07
C SER A 68 11.74 -33.10 -19.56
N ALA A 69 12.32 -34.13 -18.95
CA ALA A 69 12.72 -34.15 -17.53
C ALA A 69 14.16 -33.65 -17.36
N ARG A 70 14.48 -32.48 -17.96
CA ARG A 70 15.86 -31.94 -18.09
C ARG A 70 16.59 -31.78 -16.76
N GLY A 71 15.90 -31.37 -15.70
CA GLY A 71 16.49 -31.22 -14.36
C GLY A 71 16.93 -32.55 -13.74
N ASP A 72 16.22 -33.64 -14.02
CA ASP A 72 16.63 -34.98 -13.55
C ASP A 72 17.69 -35.59 -14.46
N ALA A 73 17.61 -35.35 -15.77
CA ALA A 73 18.69 -35.69 -16.70
C ALA A 73 20.01 -35.06 -16.27
N TYR A 74 20.01 -33.76 -15.91
CA TYR A 74 21.17 -33.04 -15.39
C TYR A 74 21.83 -33.76 -14.21
N LYS A 75 21.03 -34.15 -13.21
CA LYS A 75 21.53 -34.87 -12.02
C LYS A 75 22.14 -36.22 -12.38
N GLN A 76 21.53 -36.96 -13.31
CA GLN A 76 22.03 -38.28 -13.72
C GLN A 76 23.32 -38.16 -14.53
N TYR A 77 23.40 -37.22 -15.45
CA TYR A 77 24.63 -36.93 -16.21
C TYR A 77 25.75 -36.42 -15.31
N LEU A 78 25.47 -35.54 -14.34
CA LEU A 78 26.46 -35.11 -13.34
C LEU A 78 27.03 -36.30 -12.57
N ARG A 79 26.16 -37.21 -12.12
CA ARG A 79 26.61 -38.42 -11.41
C ARG A 79 27.43 -39.33 -12.33
N LEU A 80 27.04 -39.45 -13.59
CA LEU A 80 27.74 -40.26 -14.59
C LEU A 80 29.17 -39.73 -14.83
N VAL A 81 29.37 -38.42 -15.01
CA VAL A 81 30.71 -37.84 -15.21
C VAL A 81 31.59 -37.85 -13.95
N GLN A 82 30.99 -37.94 -12.77
CA GLN A 82 31.70 -38.12 -11.51
C GLN A 82 32.17 -39.57 -11.31
N GLN A 83 31.32 -40.54 -11.64
CA GLN A 83 31.60 -41.97 -11.47
C GLN A 83 32.45 -42.54 -12.61
N PHE A 84 32.23 -42.09 -13.84
CA PHE A 84 32.88 -42.54 -15.07
C PHE A 84 33.52 -41.36 -15.79
N PRO A 85 34.68 -40.89 -15.32
CA PRO A 85 35.23 -39.61 -15.76
C PRO A 85 35.69 -39.60 -17.23
N ASN A 86 35.78 -40.76 -17.88
CA ASN A 86 36.24 -40.91 -19.27
C ASN A 86 35.10 -41.24 -20.24
N ASN A 87 33.85 -41.23 -19.79
CA ASN A 87 32.70 -41.43 -20.67
C ASN A 87 32.47 -40.15 -21.48
N ILE A 88 32.85 -40.19 -22.76
CA ILE A 88 32.86 -39.00 -23.63
C ILE A 88 31.45 -38.49 -23.88
N GLU A 89 30.49 -39.38 -24.11
CA GLU A 89 29.11 -38.99 -24.32
C GLU A 89 28.51 -38.33 -23.07
N ALA A 90 28.77 -38.89 -21.89
CA ALA A 90 28.37 -38.30 -20.62
C ALA A 90 28.95 -36.89 -20.45
N LEU A 91 30.24 -36.71 -20.77
CA LEU A 91 30.91 -35.42 -20.68
C LEU A 91 30.31 -34.41 -21.66
N SER A 92 30.02 -34.81 -22.90
CA SER A 92 29.41 -33.95 -23.92
C SER A 92 28.00 -33.51 -23.53
N GLU A 93 27.12 -34.46 -23.21
CA GLU A 93 25.73 -34.20 -22.83
C GLU A 93 25.64 -33.37 -21.54
N PHE A 94 26.47 -33.70 -20.53
CA PHE A 94 26.51 -32.94 -19.29
C PHE A 94 26.98 -31.50 -19.53
N SER A 95 28.02 -31.31 -20.36
CA SER A 95 28.54 -29.97 -20.66
C SER A 95 27.51 -29.13 -21.43
N ALA A 96 26.77 -29.73 -22.35
CA ALA A 96 25.67 -29.07 -23.06
C ALA A 96 24.56 -28.60 -22.09
N LEU A 97 24.12 -29.49 -21.19
CA LEU A 97 23.12 -29.14 -20.19
C LEU A 97 23.63 -28.10 -19.17
N ALA A 98 24.90 -28.16 -18.80
CA ALA A 98 25.51 -27.17 -17.90
C ALA A 98 25.52 -25.78 -18.53
N VAL A 99 25.88 -25.65 -19.81
CA VAL A 99 25.79 -24.38 -20.54
C VAL A 99 24.34 -23.89 -20.64
N ALA A 100 23.40 -24.77 -21.02
CA ALA A 100 21.98 -24.41 -21.14
C ALA A 100 21.37 -23.95 -19.80
N ASN A 101 21.82 -24.53 -18.69
CA ASN A 101 21.38 -24.15 -17.33
C ASN A 101 22.21 -23.00 -16.73
N THR A 102 23.12 -22.38 -17.49
CA THR A 102 24.06 -21.34 -17.00
C THR A 102 24.95 -21.77 -15.82
N ASP A 103 25.18 -23.08 -15.65
CA ASP A 103 26.12 -23.65 -14.67
C ASP A 103 27.56 -23.59 -15.22
N TRP A 104 28.07 -22.37 -15.32
CA TRP A 104 29.41 -22.09 -15.83
C TRP A 104 30.53 -22.80 -15.06
N PRO A 105 30.50 -22.94 -13.72
CA PRO A 105 31.53 -23.68 -12.98
C PRO A 105 31.65 -25.13 -13.42
N ASN A 106 30.52 -25.85 -13.58
CA ASN A 106 30.56 -27.22 -14.04
C ASN A 106 30.91 -27.33 -15.53
N ALA A 107 30.39 -26.44 -16.38
CA ALA A 107 30.77 -26.41 -17.80
C ALA A 107 32.29 -26.24 -17.98
N ARG A 108 32.92 -25.29 -17.26
CA ARG A 108 34.39 -25.08 -17.26
C ARG A 108 35.17 -26.29 -16.78
N LYS A 109 34.62 -27.07 -15.86
CA LYS A 109 35.28 -28.23 -15.28
C LYS A 109 35.28 -29.45 -16.20
N TYR A 110 34.17 -29.75 -16.86
CA TYR A 110 34.00 -31.02 -17.59
C TYR A 110 34.14 -30.88 -19.11
N LEU A 111 33.78 -29.74 -19.70
CA LEU A 111 33.87 -29.53 -21.15
C LEU A 111 35.28 -29.72 -21.73
N PRO A 112 36.39 -29.25 -21.09
CA PRO A 112 37.73 -29.48 -21.61
C PRO A 112 38.06 -30.96 -21.82
N ARG A 113 37.50 -31.85 -20.98
CA ARG A 113 37.74 -33.29 -21.07
C ARG A 113 36.99 -33.94 -22.24
N ALA A 114 35.79 -33.44 -22.55
CA ALA A 114 35.07 -33.86 -23.74
C ALA A 114 35.87 -33.45 -25.01
N LEU A 115 36.39 -32.22 -25.01
CA LEU A 115 37.20 -31.68 -26.10
C LEU A 115 38.55 -32.38 -26.29
N GLU A 116 39.20 -32.84 -25.21
CA GLU A 116 40.43 -33.64 -25.33
C GLU A 116 40.21 -34.93 -26.13
N ALA A 117 39.04 -35.55 -25.99
CA ALA A 117 38.69 -36.78 -26.70
C ALA A 117 38.16 -36.53 -28.12
N ALA A 118 37.50 -35.39 -28.35
CA ALA A 118 36.92 -35.02 -29.64
C ALA A 118 37.19 -33.53 -29.94
N PRO A 119 38.43 -33.16 -30.30
CA PRO A 119 38.84 -31.76 -30.45
C PRO A 119 38.23 -31.04 -31.66
N ASP A 120 37.81 -31.80 -32.67
CA ASP A 120 37.19 -31.29 -33.90
C ASP A 120 35.65 -31.39 -33.90
N ASP A 121 35.05 -31.78 -32.77
CA ASP A 121 33.59 -31.86 -32.62
C ASP A 121 32.99 -30.44 -32.58
N LEU A 122 32.18 -30.12 -33.60
CA LEU A 122 31.62 -28.79 -33.77
C LEU A 122 30.70 -28.39 -32.60
N THR A 123 29.96 -29.33 -32.01
CA THR A 123 29.07 -29.06 -30.88
C THR A 123 29.88 -28.70 -29.64
N LEU A 124 30.93 -29.46 -29.34
CA LEU A 124 31.83 -29.16 -28.23
C LEU A 124 32.59 -27.84 -28.43
N MET A 125 33.00 -27.55 -29.67
CA MET A 125 33.61 -26.26 -30.03
C MET A 125 32.62 -25.10 -29.81
N GLY A 126 31.35 -25.25 -30.18
CA GLY A 126 30.31 -24.24 -29.95
C GLY A 126 30.04 -23.99 -28.47
N LEU A 127 29.97 -25.07 -27.67
CA LEU A 127 29.89 -24.96 -26.20
C LEU A 127 31.11 -24.24 -25.63
N LYS A 128 32.30 -24.54 -26.15
CA LYS A 128 33.55 -23.92 -25.70
C LYS A 128 33.55 -22.42 -25.95
N SER A 129 33.10 -21.99 -27.13
CA SER A 129 33.00 -20.55 -27.41
C SER A 129 32.08 -19.85 -26.42
N ALA A 130 30.93 -20.43 -26.05
CA ALA A 130 30.04 -19.84 -25.06
C ALA A 130 30.68 -19.76 -23.67
N VAL A 131 31.33 -20.83 -23.21
CA VAL A 131 31.99 -20.88 -21.90
C VAL A 131 33.16 -19.90 -21.80
N ASP A 132 34.00 -19.82 -22.84
CA ASP A 132 35.14 -18.89 -22.87
C ASP A 132 34.69 -17.44 -22.99
N TYR A 133 33.65 -17.17 -23.79
CA TYR A 133 33.08 -15.83 -23.93
C TYR A 133 32.51 -15.32 -22.61
N GLN A 134 31.74 -16.16 -21.91
CA GLN A 134 31.23 -15.85 -20.57
C GLN A 134 32.37 -15.62 -19.55
N ARG A 135 33.44 -16.42 -19.61
CA ARG A 135 34.64 -16.17 -18.77
C ARG A 135 35.25 -14.81 -19.08
N GLY A 136 35.35 -14.46 -20.36
CA GLY A 136 35.84 -13.14 -20.77
C GLY A 136 34.95 -12.01 -20.27
N ILE A 137 33.64 -12.20 -20.10
CA ILE A 137 32.76 -11.21 -19.46
C ILE A 137 33.07 -11.09 -17.96
N GLU A 138 33.15 -12.22 -17.25
CA GLU A 138 33.40 -12.25 -15.79
C GLU A 138 34.77 -11.68 -15.40
N ASP A 139 35.79 -11.99 -16.20
CA ASP A 139 37.18 -11.57 -15.95
C ASP A 139 37.52 -10.19 -16.56
N ASP A 140 36.55 -9.56 -17.22
CA ASP A 140 36.72 -8.36 -18.06
C ASP A 140 37.86 -8.48 -19.11
N ASP A 141 38.01 -9.66 -19.69
CA ASP A 141 39.05 -9.96 -20.69
C ASP A 141 38.50 -9.81 -22.11
N ALA A 142 38.78 -8.66 -22.73
CA ALA A 142 38.35 -8.35 -24.09
C ALA A 142 39.00 -9.24 -25.16
N ASP A 143 40.26 -9.64 -24.97
CA ASP A 143 40.97 -10.50 -25.94
C ASP A 143 40.38 -11.91 -25.93
N LEU A 144 40.05 -12.43 -24.75
CA LEU A 144 39.38 -13.71 -24.61
C LEU A 144 37.98 -13.69 -25.24
N ARG A 145 37.20 -12.62 -25.04
CA ARG A 145 35.90 -12.46 -25.70
C ARG A 145 36.04 -12.44 -27.22
N ALA A 146 37.02 -11.71 -27.75
CA ALA A 146 37.26 -11.63 -29.19
C ALA A 146 37.66 -12.99 -29.80
N GLU A 147 38.53 -13.75 -29.13
CA GLU A 147 38.90 -15.09 -29.61
C GLU A 147 37.72 -16.07 -29.50
N ALA A 148 36.95 -16.01 -28.41
CA ALA A 148 35.76 -16.84 -28.25
C ALA A 148 34.69 -16.54 -29.33
N LEU A 149 34.47 -15.27 -29.66
CA LEU A 149 33.60 -14.86 -30.77
C LEU A 149 34.09 -15.42 -32.11
N LYS A 150 35.39 -15.31 -32.40
CA LYS A 150 35.97 -15.87 -33.63
C LYS A 150 35.77 -17.38 -33.71
N GLN A 151 35.90 -18.10 -32.59
CA GLN A 151 35.58 -19.53 -32.55
C GLN A 151 34.09 -19.80 -32.80
N ALA A 152 33.20 -19.01 -32.20
CA ALA A 152 31.76 -19.09 -32.46
C ALA A 152 31.44 -18.89 -33.95
N GLU A 153 32.08 -17.91 -34.61
CA GLU A 153 31.91 -17.66 -36.05
C GLU A 153 32.39 -18.82 -36.92
N ILE A 154 33.51 -19.46 -36.55
CA ILE A 154 33.99 -20.66 -37.26
C ILE A 154 32.98 -21.81 -37.15
N VAL A 155 32.38 -21.99 -35.98
CA VAL A 155 31.34 -23.01 -35.76
C VAL A 155 30.11 -22.67 -36.59
N LEU A 156 29.58 -21.44 -36.48
CA LEU A 156 28.39 -20.99 -37.20
C LEU A 156 28.55 -21.02 -38.73
N ALA A 157 29.77 -20.86 -39.25
CA ALA A 157 30.03 -20.97 -40.69
C ALA A 157 29.92 -22.42 -41.22
N ARG A 158 30.00 -23.42 -40.33
CA ARG A 158 29.93 -24.85 -40.68
C ARG A 158 28.61 -25.49 -40.27
N ASP A 159 28.13 -25.11 -39.09
CA ASP A 159 26.85 -25.52 -38.54
C ASP A 159 26.19 -24.31 -37.89
N ASP A 160 25.21 -23.83 -38.63
CA ASP A 160 24.58 -22.56 -38.45
C ASP A 160 23.32 -22.70 -37.54
N THR A 161 23.06 -23.91 -37.05
CA THR A 161 21.90 -24.24 -36.19
C THR A 161 22.23 -24.27 -34.70
N GLN A 162 23.50 -24.08 -34.33
CA GLN A 162 23.95 -24.18 -32.95
C GLN A 162 23.65 -22.91 -32.12
N ILE A 163 22.88 -23.08 -31.06
CA ILE A 163 22.44 -21.99 -30.17
C ILE A 163 23.58 -21.36 -29.36
N PRO A 164 24.47 -22.11 -28.67
CA PRO A 164 25.52 -21.50 -27.85
C PRO A 164 26.45 -20.53 -28.59
N PRO A 165 27.01 -20.85 -29.78
CA PRO A 165 27.82 -19.88 -30.53
C PRO A 165 26.96 -18.75 -31.13
N LEU A 166 25.68 -18.98 -31.43
CA LEU A 166 24.75 -17.93 -31.86
C LEU A 166 24.51 -16.89 -30.75
N GLN A 167 24.34 -17.34 -29.50
CA GLN A 167 24.21 -16.47 -28.33
C GLN A 167 25.45 -15.60 -28.12
N VAL A 168 26.65 -16.16 -28.30
CA VAL A 168 27.92 -15.39 -28.26
C VAL A 168 27.91 -14.27 -29.30
N ARG A 169 27.51 -14.59 -30.54
CA ARG A 169 27.46 -13.60 -31.62
C ARG A 169 26.41 -12.53 -31.37
N ILE A 170 25.23 -12.89 -30.85
CA ILE A 170 24.19 -11.93 -30.47
C ILE A 170 24.72 -10.96 -29.41
N ASP A 171 25.30 -11.46 -28.30
CA ASP A 171 25.84 -10.60 -27.23
C ASP A 171 26.96 -9.68 -27.74
N ALA A 172 27.86 -10.20 -28.57
CA ALA A 172 28.93 -9.39 -29.16
C ALA A 172 28.39 -8.23 -30.03
N LEU A 173 27.34 -8.48 -30.82
CA LEU A 173 26.69 -7.46 -31.64
C LEU A 173 25.96 -6.42 -30.79
N LEU A 174 25.28 -6.85 -29.73
CA LEU A 174 24.64 -5.94 -28.77
C LEU A 174 25.66 -5.01 -28.09
N ARG A 175 26.80 -5.55 -27.66
CA ARG A 175 27.90 -4.76 -27.07
C ARG A 175 28.58 -3.81 -28.06
N ALA A 176 28.56 -4.17 -29.34
CA ALA A 176 29.03 -3.32 -30.42
C ALA A 176 27.99 -2.26 -30.85
N GLU A 177 26.81 -2.26 -30.23
CA GLU A 177 25.67 -1.39 -30.58
C GLU A 177 25.22 -1.55 -32.06
N ASP A 178 25.46 -2.73 -32.65
CA ASP A 178 25.00 -3.08 -34.00
C ASP A 178 23.63 -3.76 -33.93
N GLU A 179 22.61 -2.96 -33.64
CA GLU A 179 21.22 -3.40 -33.47
C GLU A 179 20.66 -4.11 -34.70
N VAL A 180 21.07 -3.69 -35.91
CA VAL A 180 20.60 -4.26 -37.18
C VAL A 180 21.14 -5.69 -37.36
N ALA A 181 22.43 -5.90 -37.10
CA ALA A 181 23.01 -7.22 -37.19
C ALA A 181 22.53 -8.11 -36.04
N ALA A 182 22.41 -7.57 -34.81
CA ALA A 182 21.89 -8.28 -33.67
C ALA A 182 20.46 -8.79 -33.93
N LEU A 183 19.59 -7.94 -34.49
CA LEU A 183 18.21 -8.31 -34.81
C LEU A 183 18.13 -9.52 -35.76
N ARG A 184 18.98 -9.57 -36.80
CA ARG A 184 19.01 -10.72 -37.73
C ARG A 184 19.40 -12.02 -37.04
N GLU A 185 20.38 -11.97 -36.14
CA GLU A 185 20.80 -13.17 -35.40
C GLU A 185 19.75 -13.57 -34.34
N VAL A 186 19.04 -12.61 -33.74
CA VAL A 186 17.90 -12.89 -32.85
C VAL A 186 16.73 -13.53 -33.62
N GLU A 187 16.38 -13.04 -34.81
CA GLU A 187 15.35 -13.64 -35.66
C GLU A 187 15.69 -15.07 -36.08
N ARG A 188 16.97 -15.33 -36.30
CA ARG A 188 17.48 -16.69 -36.51
C ARG A 188 17.36 -17.53 -35.25
N ALA A 189 17.67 -17.00 -34.07
CA ALA A 189 17.49 -17.71 -32.81
C ALA A 189 16.02 -18.08 -32.58
N ILE A 190 15.07 -17.16 -32.86
CA ILE A 190 13.63 -17.42 -32.85
C ILE A 190 13.26 -18.53 -33.83
N THR A 191 13.84 -18.54 -35.04
CA THR A 191 13.58 -19.60 -36.02
C THR A 191 14.02 -20.98 -35.52
N LEU A 192 15.12 -21.05 -34.77
CA LEU A 192 15.66 -22.29 -34.20
C LEU A 192 14.94 -22.72 -32.91
N GLN A 193 14.50 -21.76 -32.10
CA GLN A 193 13.83 -21.96 -30.82
C GLN A 193 12.60 -21.05 -30.71
N PRO A 194 11.53 -21.34 -31.47
CA PRO A 194 10.35 -20.47 -31.51
C PRO A 194 9.63 -20.41 -30.17
N ASP A 195 9.74 -21.45 -29.34
CA ASP A 195 9.06 -21.50 -28.04
C ASP A 195 9.82 -20.79 -26.92
N ASP A 196 11.03 -20.26 -27.19
CA ASP A 196 11.83 -19.54 -26.22
C ASP A 196 11.49 -18.05 -26.23
N LEU A 197 10.68 -17.65 -25.25
CA LEU A 197 10.18 -16.29 -25.10
C LEU A 197 11.30 -15.24 -24.94
N SER A 198 12.50 -15.63 -24.46
CA SER A 198 13.59 -14.68 -24.23
C SER A 198 14.09 -14.03 -25.53
N TYR A 199 14.11 -14.76 -26.65
CA TYR A 199 14.50 -14.20 -27.94
C TYR A 199 13.45 -13.25 -28.51
N HIS A 200 12.17 -13.55 -28.29
CA HIS A 200 11.08 -12.66 -28.66
C HIS A 200 11.13 -11.34 -27.89
N GLU A 201 11.41 -11.40 -26.58
CA GLU A 201 11.62 -10.20 -25.77
C GLU A 201 12.81 -9.38 -26.27
N LEU A 202 13.93 -10.04 -26.55
CA LEU A 202 15.12 -9.36 -27.07
C LEU A 202 14.85 -8.71 -28.43
N LYS A 203 14.06 -9.34 -29.31
CA LYS A 203 13.61 -8.74 -30.57
C LYS A 203 12.78 -7.47 -30.30
N LEU A 204 11.82 -7.50 -29.36
CA LEU A 204 11.04 -6.31 -29.02
C LEU A 204 11.93 -5.17 -28.49
N THR A 205 12.91 -5.48 -27.63
CA THR A 205 13.87 -4.48 -27.13
C THR A 205 14.69 -3.86 -28.26
N LEU A 206 15.17 -4.66 -29.21
CA LEU A 206 15.91 -4.17 -30.37
C LEU A 206 15.05 -3.30 -31.29
N LEU A 207 13.80 -3.71 -31.54
CA LEU A 207 12.89 -2.93 -32.36
C LEU A 207 12.56 -1.57 -31.73
N ASP A 208 12.43 -1.52 -30.40
CA ASP A 208 12.23 -0.30 -29.63
C ASP A 208 13.44 0.64 -29.71
N ALA A 209 14.65 0.11 -29.49
CA ALA A 209 15.90 0.88 -29.62
C ALA A 209 16.07 1.50 -31.02
N MET A 210 15.65 0.77 -32.06
CA MET A 210 15.66 1.22 -33.45
C MET A 210 14.49 2.16 -33.82
N GLY A 211 13.54 2.41 -32.90
CA GLY A 211 12.34 3.22 -33.16
C GLY A 211 11.36 2.61 -34.17
N ARG A 212 11.39 1.28 -34.36
CA ARG A 212 10.59 0.53 -35.34
C ARG A 212 9.21 0.12 -34.79
N SER A 213 8.39 1.11 -34.41
CA SER A 213 7.13 0.87 -33.70
C SER A 213 6.12 -0.03 -34.43
N ASP A 214 6.00 0.06 -35.76
CA ASP A 214 5.09 -0.83 -36.50
C ASP A 214 5.53 -2.30 -36.45
N ASP A 215 6.84 -2.57 -36.43
CA ASP A 215 7.37 -3.93 -36.31
C ASP A 215 7.18 -4.50 -34.89
N ILE A 216 7.14 -3.64 -33.86
CA ILE A 216 6.84 -4.04 -32.47
C ILE A 216 5.43 -4.63 -32.41
N GLY A 217 4.43 -3.92 -32.94
CA GLY A 217 3.05 -4.39 -32.95
C GLY A 217 2.86 -5.68 -33.74
N ALA A 218 3.41 -5.73 -34.95
CA ALA A 218 3.35 -6.94 -35.78
C ALA A 218 3.98 -8.15 -35.08
N HIS A 219 5.09 -7.95 -34.35
CA HIS A 219 5.69 -9.02 -33.57
C HIS A 219 4.85 -9.36 -32.35
N LEU A 220 4.32 -8.41 -31.59
CA LEU A 220 3.41 -8.65 -30.45
C LEU A 220 2.18 -9.48 -30.86
N GLU A 221 1.58 -9.20 -32.03
CA GLU A 221 0.49 -10.02 -32.59
C GLU A 221 0.93 -11.44 -32.97
N GLU A 222 2.17 -11.60 -33.44
CA GLU A 222 2.77 -12.90 -33.74
C GLU A 222 3.00 -13.72 -32.47
N ILE A 223 3.65 -13.16 -31.45
CA ILE A 223 3.88 -13.87 -30.19
C ILE A 223 2.59 -14.13 -29.43
N PHE A 224 1.61 -13.24 -29.46
CA PHE A 224 0.31 -13.53 -28.85
C PHE A 224 -0.35 -14.75 -29.52
N ARG A 225 -0.28 -14.88 -30.85
CA ARG A 225 -0.82 -16.07 -31.55
C ARG A 225 -0.13 -17.37 -31.14
N GLN A 226 1.15 -17.31 -30.77
CA GLN A 226 1.91 -18.47 -30.34
C GLN A 226 1.71 -18.78 -28.84
N PHE A 227 1.56 -17.75 -28.02
CA PHE A 227 1.42 -17.84 -26.57
C PHE A 227 0.13 -17.14 -26.11
N PRO A 228 -1.05 -17.60 -26.54
CA PRO A 228 -2.33 -16.91 -26.27
C PRO A 228 -2.66 -16.84 -24.77
N GLU A 229 -2.19 -17.82 -24.00
CA GLU A 229 -2.38 -17.89 -22.54
C GLU A 229 -1.41 -16.97 -21.75
N ASN A 230 -0.51 -16.27 -22.42
CA ASN A 230 0.47 -15.41 -21.76
C ASN A 230 -0.10 -14.00 -21.56
N GLU A 231 -0.73 -13.80 -20.40
CA GLU A 231 -1.35 -12.52 -20.01
C GLU A 231 -0.41 -11.32 -20.15
N ARG A 232 0.88 -11.48 -19.86
CA ARG A 232 1.85 -10.38 -19.99
C ARG A 232 2.04 -9.94 -21.44
N ILE A 233 1.98 -10.87 -22.40
CA ILE A 233 2.06 -10.53 -23.84
C ILE A 233 0.77 -9.85 -24.28
N ARG A 234 -0.37 -10.39 -23.83
CA ARG A 234 -1.71 -9.83 -24.07
C ARG A 234 -1.80 -8.37 -23.62
N GLU A 235 -1.43 -8.08 -22.38
CA GLU A 235 -1.42 -6.72 -21.83
C GLU A 235 -0.50 -5.77 -22.61
N ARG A 236 0.69 -6.24 -23.01
CA ARG A 236 1.62 -5.44 -23.81
C ARG A 236 1.07 -5.12 -25.19
N LEU A 237 0.38 -6.05 -25.84
CA LEU A 237 -0.25 -5.83 -27.14
C LEU A 237 -1.38 -4.79 -27.04
N ILE A 238 -2.26 -4.90 -26.03
CA ILE A 238 -3.32 -3.92 -25.78
C ILE A 238 -2.72 -2.53 -25.53
N ARG A 239 -1.70 -2.44 -24.66
CA ARG A 239 -1.01 -1.18 -24.38
C ARG A 239 -0.41 -0.57 -25.65
N TRP A 240 0.23 -1.38 -26.48
CA TRP A 240 0.80 -0.90 -27.73
C TRP A 240 -0.27 -0.33 -28.67
N TYR A 241 -1.44 -1.00 -28.82
CA TYR A 241 -2.53 -0.45 -29.63
C TYR A 241 -2.99 0.92 -29.11
N LEU A 242 -3.12 1.07 -27.78
CA LEU A 242 -3.51 2.34 -27.16
C LEU A 242 -2.47 3.45 -27.39
N GLU A 243 -1.19 3.16 -27.16
CA GLU A 243 -0.09 4.12 -27.38
C GLU A 243 0.05 4.52 -28.86
N ALA A 244 -0.22 3.58 -29.78
CA ALA A 244 -0.22 3.83 -31.22
C ALA A 244 -1.50 4.53 -31.73
N GLY A 245 -2.50 4.75 -30.87
CA GLY A 245 -3.80 5.32 -31.26
C GLY A 245 -4.66 4.39 -32.14
N LYS A 246 -4.34 3.10 -32.18
CA LYS A 246 -4.99 2.04 -32.96
C LYS A 246 -6.18 1.44 -32.20
N LEU A 247 -7.16 2.29 -31.88
CA LEU A 247 -8.28 1.95 -31.01
C LEU A 247 -9.23 0.91 -31.63
N ASP A 248 -9.45 1.00 -32.95
CA ASP A 248 -10.32 0.08 -33.68
C ASP A 248 -9.72 -1.34 -33.70
N GLU A 249 -8.40 -1.44 -33.86
CA GLU A 249 -7.68 -2.71 -33.83
C GLU A 249 -7.67 -3.33 -32.43
N ALA A 250 -7.50 -2.54 -31.37
CA ALA A 250 -7.65 -3.01 -30.00
C ALA A 250 -9.06 -3.53 -29.71
N GLU A 251 -10.09 -2.81 -30.15
CA GLU A 251 -11.48 -3.26 -29.99
C GLU A 251 -11.71 -4.59 -30.73
N ALA A 252 -11.27 -4.68 -31.98
CA ALA A 252 -11.41 -5.90 -32.78
C ALA A 252 -10.65 -7.08 -32.17
N PHE A 253 -9.48 -6.82 -31.58
CA PHE A 253 -8.70 -7.81 -30.84
C PHE A 253 -9.50 -8.35 -29.65
N LEU A 254 -9.97 -7.48 -28.75
CA LEU A 254 -10.73 -7.87 -27.55
C LEU A 254 -12.05 -8.60 -27.90
N ARG A 255 -12.76 -8.14 -28.93
CA ARG A 255 -13.97 -8.81 -29.43
C ARG A 255 -13.64 -10.20 -29.98
N GLY A 256 -12.56 -10.32 -30.74
CA GLY A 256 -12.09 -11.60 -31.26
C GLY A 256 -11.67 -12.57 -30.14
N GLU A 257 -11.15 -12.08 -29.02
CA GLU A 257 -10.92 -12.89 -27.83
C GLU A 257 -12.25 -13.38 -27.23
N ALA A 258 -13.21 -12.48 -27.02
CA ALA A 258 -14.53 -12.84 -26.49
C ALA A 258 -15.31 -13.83 -27.36
N GLU A 259 -15.14 -13.78 -28.68
CA GLU A 259 -15.72 -14.75 -29.61
C GLU A 259 -15.10 -16.15 -29.51
N ARG A 260 -13.80 -16.24 -29.21
CA ARG A 260 -13.06 -17.51 -29.11
C ARG A 260 -13.03 -18.07 -27.70
N ALA A 261 -13.35 -17.25 -26.69
CA ALA A 261 -13.39 -17.64 -25.30
C ALA A 261 -14.38 -18.79 -25.07
N ASP A 262 -14.01 -19.71 -24.18
CA ASP A 262 -14.90 -20.76 -23.73
C ASP A 262 -16.15 -20.14 -23.06
N PRO A 263 -17.31 -20.83 -23.05
CA PRO A 263 -18.54 -20.28 -22.46
C PRO A 263 -18.40 -19.82 -21.01
N ALA A 264 -17.46 -20.41 -20.25
CA ALA A 264 -17.17 -20.02 -18.87
C ALA A 264 -16.45 -18.66 -18.77
N ASP A 265 -15.65 -18.30 -19.78
CA ASP A 265 -14.79 -17.10 -19.78
C ASP A 265 -15.33 -15.98 -20.67
N ARG A 266 -16.26 -16.31 -21.57
CA ARG A 266 -16.91 -15.40 -22.52
C ARG A 266 -17.48 -14.15 -21.86
N ASP A 267 -18.18 -14.32 -20.74
CA ASP A 267 -18.78 -13.22 -19.98
C ASP A 267 -17.72 -12.20 -19.53
N GLY A 268 -16.57 -12.67 -19.03
CA GLY A 268 -15.46 -11.82 -18.61
C GLY A 268 -14.78 -11.11 -19.78
N ALA A 269 -14.62 -11.80 -20.91
CA ALA A 269 -14.07 -11.21 -22.12
C ALA A 269 -14.99 -10.12 -22.70
N LEU A 270 -16.31 -10.33 -22.70
CA LEU A 270 -17.29 -9.32 -23.10
C LEU A 270 -17.32 -8.13 -22.14
N ALA A 271 -17.22 -8.36 -20.83
CA ALA A 271 -17.09 -7.28 -19.85
C ALA A 271 -15.82 -6.43 -20.09
N THR A 272 -14.73 -7.06 -20.54
CA THR A 272 -13.49 -6.35 -20.92
C THR A 272 -13.71 -5.44 -22.14
N VAL A 273 -14.51 -5.88 -23.13
CA VAL A 273 -14.89 -5.03 -24.28
C VAL A 273 -15.70 -3.81 -23.83
N VAL A 274 -16.67 -4.02 -22.94
CA VAL A 274 -17.48 -2.92 -22.37
C VAL A 274 -16.58 -1.89 -21.67
N GLU A 275 -15.66 -2.35 -20.83
CA GLU A 275 -14.75 -1.46 -20.10
C GLU A 275 -13.79 -0.73 -21.05
N PHE A 276 -13.28 -1.41 -22.08
CA PHE A 276 -12.47 -0.79 -23.11
C PHE A 276 -13.21 0.37 -23.79
N LEU A 277 -14.45 0.14 -24.24
CA LEU A 277 -15.30 1.17 -24.86
C LEU A 277 -15.56 2.33 -23.89
N ARG A 278 -15.78 2.05 -22.60
CA ARG A 278 -15.99 3.08 -21.58
C ARG A 278 -14.79 4.02 -21.49
N VAL A 279 -13.58 3.46 -21.47
CA VAL A 279 -12.33 4.22 -21.32
C VAL A 279 -11.98 4.97 -22.61
N THR A 280 -12.18 4.37 -23.78
CA THR A 280 -11.70 4.94 -25.06
C THR A 280 -12.74 5.80 -25.79
N GLN A 281 -14.02 5.48 -25.67
CA GLN A 281 -15.14 6.13 -26.38
C GLN A 281 -16.17 6.77 -25.44
N GLY A 282 -16.06 6.54 -24.13
CA GLY A 282 -16.91 7.14 -23.11
C GLY A 282 -18.09 6.26 -22.67
N PRO A 283 -18.84 6.71 -21.64
CA PRO A 283 -19.88 5.92 -20.99
C PRO A 283 -21.06 5.58 -21.91
N ASP A 284 -21.39 6.43 -22.89
CA ASP A 284 -22.50 6.18 -23.84
C ASP A 284 -22.23 4.98 -24.76
N ALA A 285 -20.98 4.83 -25.22
CA ALA A 285 -20.57 3.70 -26.04
C ALA A 285 -20.64 2.40 -25.24
N ALA A 286 -20.14 2.42 -24.00
CA ALA A 286 -20.24 1.29 -23.07
C ALA A 286 -21.70 0.93 -22.75
N MET A 287 -22.57 1.93 -22.51
CA MET A 287 -24.00 1.72 -22.25
C MET A 287 -24.68 1.04 -23.44
N THR A 288 -24.40 1.53 -24.65
CA THR A 288 -24.93 0.96 -25.89
C THR A 288 -24.49 -0.50 -26.07
N GLU A 289 -23.25 -0.83 -25.73
CA GLU A 289 -22.76 -2.21 -25.81
C GLU A 289 -23.41 -3.11 -24.76
N VAL A 290 -23.51 -2.65 -23.51
CA VAL A 290 -24.17 -3.39 -22.43
C VAL A 290 -25.64 -3.66 -22.76
N ASP A 291 -26.36 -2.67 -23.29
CA ASP A 291 -27.77 -2.84 -23.69
C ASP A 291 -27.91 -3.92 -24.78
N LYS A 292 -27.00 -3.96 -25.78
CA LYS A 292 -26.99 -5.03 -26.80
C LYS A 292 -26.74 -6.41 -26.20
N LEU A 293 -25.82 -6.54 -25.26
CA LEU A 293 -25.51 -7.81 -24.61
C LEU A 293 -26.69 -8.33 -23.80
N ILE A 294 -27.38 -7.43 -23.09
CA ILE A 294 -28.62 -7.73 -22.37
C ILE A 294 -29.73 -8.17 -23.35
N GLU A 295 -29.95 -7.45 -24.45
CA GLU A 295 -30.94 -7.81 -25.49
C GLU A 295 -30.63 -9.14 -26.17
N ALA A 296 -29.35 -9.48 -26.34
CA ALA A 296 -28.89 -10.75 -26.90
C ALA A 296 -29.13 -11.95 -25.96
N GLY A 297 -29.57 -11.70 -24.71
CA GLY A 297 -29.80 -12.75 -23.72
C GLY A 297 -28.52 -13.26 -23.06
N GLU A 298 -27.42 -12.50 -23.12
CA GLU A 298 -26.20 -12.80 -22.37
C GLU A 298 -26.47 -12.64 -20.85
N ASN A 299 -25.49 -12.93 -19.99
CA ASN A 299 -25.64 -12.98 -18.54
C ASN A 299 -26.28 -11.70 -17.94
N GLN A 300 -27.59 -11.79 -17.68
CA GLN A 300 -28.42 -10.65 -17.30
C GLN A 300 -27.97 -10.02 -15.98
N ALA A 301 -27.50 -10.84 -15.03
CA ALA A 301 -27.02 -10.34 -13.75
C ALA A 301 -25.70 -9.58 -13.90
N LEU A 302 -24.75 -10.12 -14.66
CA LEU A 302 -23.47 -9.46 -14.92
C LEU A 302 -23.65 -8.15 -15.70
N PHE A 303 -24.26 -8.21 -16.89
CA PHE A 303 -24.38 -7.03 -17.74
C PHE A 303 -25.38 -6.01 -17.17
N GLY A 304 -26.44 -6.46 -16.49
CA GLY A 304 -27.32 -5.58 -15.73
C GLY A 304 -26.59 -4.83 -14.61
N SER A 305 -25.64 -5.49 -13.91
CA SER A 305 -24.82 -4.81 -12.91
C SER A 305 -23.85 -3.79 -13.50
N LEU A 306 -23.25 -4.08 -14.67
CA LEU A 306 -22.41 -3.13 -15.41
C LEU A 306 -23.23 -1.91 -15.88
N ARG A 307 -24.46 -2.14 -16.36
CA ARG A 307 -25.41 -1.10 -16.73
C ARG A 307 -25.73 -0.17 -15.56
N ALA A 308 -26.02 -0.75 -14.39
CA ALA A 308 -26.24 0.00 -13.17
C ALA A 308 -25.00 0.82 -12.76
N GLY A 309 -23.80 0.25 -12.90
CA GLY A 309 -22.53 0.96 -12.68
C GLY A 309 -22.39 2.21 -13.55
N LEU A 310 -22.72 2.10 -14.85
CA LEU A 310 -22.72 3.24 -15.78
C LEU A 310 -23.79 4.28 -15.42
N MET A 311 -24.99 3.85 -15.00
CA MET A 311 -26.04 4.75 -14.53
C MET A 311 -25.62 5.54 -13.28
N LEU A 312 -24.89 4.91 -12.35
CA LEU A 312 -24.35 5.59 -11.16
C LEU A 312 -23.35 6.68 -11.54
N GLN A 313 -22.47 6.41 -12.52
CA GLN A 313 -21.53 7.40 -13.03
C GLN A 313 -22.23 8.60 -13.70
N ASP A 314 -23.36 8.37 -14.36
CA ASP A 314 -24.21 9.40 -14.98
C ASP A 314 -25.12 10.12 -13.96
N GLY A 315 -25.03 9.77 -12.66
CA GLY A 315 -25.85 10.34 -11.59
C GLY A 315 -27.29 9.81 -11.54
N ARG A 316 -27.66 8.85 -12.38
CA ARG A 316 -28.97 8.18 -12.44
C ARG A 316 -29.12 7.12 -11.35
N THR A 317 -28.88 7.54 -10.11
CA THR A 317 -28.74 6.65 -8.94
C THR A 317 -30.02 5.87 -8.66
N ASP A 318 -31.19 6.50 -8.74
CA ASP A 318 -32.47 5.84 -8.45
C ASP A 318 -32.78 4.74 -9.47
N GLU A 319 -32.47 4.95 -10.75
CA GLU A 319 -32.64 3.95 -11.80
C GLU A 319 -31.67 2.78 -11.61
N ALA A 320 -30.42 3.07 -11.24
CA ALA A 320 -29.43 2.04 -10.93
C ALA A 320 -29.87 1.18 -9.74
N VAL A 321 -30.34 1.81 -8.65
CA VAL A 321 -30.84 1.10 -7.46
C VAL A 321 -32.05 0.22 -7.80
N ALA A 322 -32.98 0.73 -8.59
CA ALA A 322 -34.14 -0.04 -9.04
C ALA A 322 -33.72 -1.28 -9.85
N LEU A 323 -32.78 -1.11 -10.79
CA LEU A 323 -32.25 -2.20 -11.60
C LEU A 323 -31.50 -3.26 -10.76
N LEU A 324 -30.63 -2.83 -9.84
CA LEU A 324 -29.90 -3.75 -8.96
C LEU A 324 -30.85 -4.56 -8.08
N ARG A 325 -31.92 -3.95 -7.55
CA ARG A 325 -32.97 -4.66 -6.79
C ARG A 325 -33.71 -5.67 -7.64
N GLU A 326 -34.12 -5.29 -8.86
CA GLU A 326 -34.79 -6.19 -9.79
C GLU A 326 -33.93 -7.42 -10.11
N ILE A 327 -32.63 -7.23 -10.33
CA ILE A 327 -31.69 -8.34 -10.58
C ILE A 327 -31.61 -9.27 -9.36
N ILE A 328 -31.48 -8.72 -8.15
CA ILE A 328 -31.42 -9.51 -6.91
C ILE A 328 -32.71 -10.30 -6.69
N ASP A 329 -33.88 -9.72 -7.00
CA ASP A 329 -35.19 -10.35 -6.78
C ASP A 329 -35.48 -11.47 -7.80
N THR A 330 -34.87 -11.43 -8.98
CA THR A 330 -35.19 -12.34 -10.09
C THR A 330 -34.11 -13.41 -10.35
N ALA A 331 -32.85 -13.13 -10.01
CA ALA A 331 -31.74 -14.06 -10.22
C ALA A 331 -31.63 -15.08 -9.08
N GLU A 332 -31.12 -16.27 -9.40
CA GLU A 332 -30.79 -17.26 -8.37
C GLU A 332 -29.57 -16.81 -7.53
N PRO A 333 -29.53 -17.14 -6.22
CA PRO A 333 -28.38 -16.86 -5.37
C PRO A 333 -27.08 -17.43 -5.95
N SER A 334 -26.10 -16.56 -6.11
CA SER A 334 -24.79 -16.84 -6.71
C SER A 334 -23.75 -15.80 -6.25
N PRO A 335 -22.44 -16.09 -6.40
CA PRO A 335 -21.39 -15.11 -6.12
C PRO A 335 -21.56 -13.79 -6.88
N GLN A 336 -22.15 -13.83 -8.08
CA GLN A 336 -22.46 -12.62 -8.85
C GLN A 336 -23.57 -11.81 -8.18
N THR A 337 -24.67 -12.45 -7.75
CA THR A 337 -25.73 -11.74 -7.02
C THR A 337 -25.26 -11.17 -5.68
N ASP A 338 -24.27 -11.80 -5.02
CA ASP A 338 -23.69 -11.25 -3.79
C ASP A 338 -22.84 -10.01 -4.06
N ARG A 339 -22.05 -9.99 -5.14
CA ARG A 339 -21.36 -8.77 -5.60
C ARG A 339 -22.34 -7.64 -5.89
N ILE A 340 -23.51 -7.96 -6.44
CA ILE A 340 -24.58 -6.99 -6.72
C ILE A 340 -25.20 -6.48 -5.43
N ARG A 341 -25.47 -7.35 -4.43
CA ARG A 341 -25.92 -6.93 -3.09
C ARG A 341 -24.91 -5.99 -2.43
N ILE A 342 -23.62 -6.29 -2.50
CA ILE A 342 -22.55 -5.43 -1.93
C ILE A 342 -22.49 -4.08 -2.65
N THR A 343 -22.59 -4.09 -3.98
CA THR A 343 -22.63 -2.85 -4.79
C THR A 343 -23.84 -2.00 -4.41
N LEU A 344 -25.02 -2.61 -4.34
CA LEU A 344 -26.24 -1.93 -3.92
C LEU A 344 -26.13 -1.41 -2.48
N ALA A 345 -25.57 -2.19 -1.56
CA ALA A 345 -25.34 -1.74 -0.19
C ALA A 345 -24.46 -0.49 -0.14
N ARG A 346 -23.37 -0.44 -0.93
CA ARG A 346 -22.51 0.74 -1.04
C ARG A 346 -23.25 1.97 -1.58
N VAL A 347 -24.11 1.77 -2.58
CA VAL A 347 -24.96 2.85 -3.10
C VAL A 347 -25.94 3.34 -2.04
N LEU A 348 -26.64 2.44 -1.35
CA LEU A 348 -27.58 2.80 -0.27
C LEU A 348 -26.88 3.54 0.87
N GLU A 349 -25.67 3.12 1.23
CA GLU A 349 -24.84 3.83 2.22
C GLU A 349 -24.51 5.25 1.76
N SER A 350 -24.11 5.45 0.51
CA SER A 350 -23.86 6.79 -0.03
C SER A 350 -25.10 7.70 -0.06
N GLN A 351 -26.30 7.11 -0.08
CA GLN A 351 -27.58 7.80 0.03
C GLN A 351 -28.03 8.02 1.49
N GLY A 352 -27.26 7.54 2.47
CA GLY A 352 -27.58 7.59 3.90
C GLY A 352 -28.52 6.48 4.40
N ASP A 353 -28.94 5.55 3.54
CA ASP A 353 -29.73 4.37 3.94
C ASP A 353 -28.84 3.25 4.50
N ARG A 354 -28.27 3.54 5.66
CA ARG A 354 -27.37 2.62 6.37
C ARG A 354 -28.07 1.35 6.85
N VAL A 355 -29.38 1.41 7.09
CA VAL A 355 -30.19 0.26 7.52
C VAL A 355 -30.37 -0.71 6.36
N GLY A 356 -30.76 -0.20 5.19
CA GLY A 356 -30.88 -1.00 3.96
C GLY A 356 -29.55 -1.62 3.55
N ALA A 357 -28.46 -0.84 3.59
CA ALA A 357 -27.12 -1.34 3.29
C ALA A 357 -26.71 -2.51 4.22
N ARG A 358 -26.91 -2.35 5.54
CA ARG A 358 -26.61 -3.40 6.53
C ARG A 358 -27.42 -4.67 6.30
N ALA A 359 -28.70 -4.55 5.99
CA ALA A 359 -29.55 -5.71 5.73
C ALA A 359 -29.02 -6.57 4.56
N LEU A 360 -28.59 -5.93 3.46
CA LEU A 360 -28.03 -6.62 2.30
C LEU A 360 -26.70 -7.32 2.63
N ILE A 361 -25.81 -6.66 3.37
CA ILE A 361 -24.52 -7.23 3.76
C ILE A 361 -24.69 -8.42 4.72
N GLU A 362 -25.62 -8.34 5.67
CA GLU A 362 -25.90 -9.47 6.56
C GLU A 362 -26.55 -10.64 5.82
N GLU A 363 -27.34 -10.39 4.76
CA GLU A 363 -27.85 -11.46 3.88
C GLU A 363 -26.70 -12.20 3.18
N VAL A 364 -25.74 -11.46 2.62
CA VAL A 364 -24.53 -12.04 2.00
C VAL A 364 -23.74 -12.86 3.02
N LEU A 365 -23.45 -12.29 4.19
CA LEU A 365 -22.67 -12.98 5.24
C LEU A 365 -23.38 -14.18 5.85
N THR A 366 -24.71 -14.23 5.79
CA THR A 366 -25.49 -15.41 6.21
C THR A 366 -25.30 -16.58 5.23
N GLN A 367 -25.16 -16.28 3.93
CA GLN A 367 -24.96 -17.28 2.88
C GLN A 367 -23.49 -17.69 2.75
N ASP A 368 -22.59 -16.69 2.76
CA ASP A 368 -21.14 -16.85 2.69
C ASP A 368 -20.47 -15.99 3.79
N PRO A 369 -20.20 -16.57 4.97
CA PRO A 369 -19.52 -15.88 6.07
C PRO A 369 -18.07 -15.47 5.75
N SER A 370 -17.48 -16.00 4.67
CA SER A 370 -16.12 -15.69 4.22
C SER A 370 -16.06 -14.68 3.09
N ASN A 371 -17.19 -14.10 2.68
CA ASN A 371 -17.25 -13.17 1.56
C ASN A 371 -16.43 -11.90 1.84
N VAL A 372 -15.31 -11.74 1.14
CA VAL A 372 -14.32 -10.67 1.36
C VAL A 372 -14.94 -9.28 1.26
N GLY A 373 -15.74 -9.01 0.23
CA GLY A 373 -16.37 -7.69 0.03
C GLY A 373 -17.37 -7.33 1.11
N ALA A 374 -18.19 -8.29 1.56
CA ALA A 374 -19.15 -8.07 2.63
C ALA A 374 -18.47 -7.91 4.00
N LEU A 375 -17.42 -8.70 4.27
CA LEU A 375 -16.60 -8.56 5.48
C LEU A 375 -15.92 -7.19 5.56
N LYS A 376 -15.34 -6.70 4.44
CA LYS A 376 -14.75 -5.35 4.38
C LYS A 376 -15.77 -4.26 4.71
N MET A 377 -16.95 -4.30 4.09
CA MET A 377 -17.99 -3.29 4.31
C MET A 377 -18.48 -3.31 5.77
N ARG A 378 -18.73 -4.51 6.33
CA ARG A 378 -19.07 -4.65 7.75
C ARG A 378 -17.95 -4.16 8.66
N ALA A 379 -16.69 -4.47 8.35
CA ALA A 379 -15.55 -4.02 9.11
C ALA A 379 -15.41 -2.49 9.10
N GLY A 380 -15.65 -1.82 7.96
CA GLY A 380 -15.70 -0.36 7.89
C GLY A 380 -16.69 0.25 8.90
N TRP A 381 -17.91 -0.29 8.97
CA TRP A 381 -18.88 0.15 9.97
C TRP A 381 -18.48 -0.13 11.40
N LEU A 382 -17.84 -1.27 11.64
CA LEU A 382 -17.33 -1.65 12.96
C LEU A 382 -16.18 -0.72 13.38
N ILE A 383 -15.29 -0.35 12.45
CA ILE A 383 -14.20 0.61 12.65
C ILE A 383 -14.79 1.96 13.04
N GLU A 384 -15.71 2.51 12.25
CA GLU A 384 -16.40 3.79 12.51
C GLU A 384 -17.11 3.82 13.87
N THR A 385 -17.76 2.72 14.24
CA THR A 385 -18.44 2.58 15.54
C THR A 385 -17.54 2.09 16.65
N ASP A 386 -16.22 2.09 16.40
CA ASP A 386 -15.18 1.82 17.38
C ASP A 386 -15.18 0.39 17.97
N LYS A 387 -15.84 -0.53 17.26
CA LYS A 387 -15.85 -1.99 17.48
C LYS A 387 -14.69 -2.68 16.75
N THR A 388 -13.50 -2.13 16.94
CA THR A 388 -12.24 -2.55 16.31
C THR A 388 -11.91 -4.03 16.49
N GLY A 389 -12.21 -4.63 17.64
CA GLY A 389 -11.98 -6.07 17.88
C GLY A 389 -12.79 -6.97 16.94
N GLU A 390 -14.07 -6.63 16.72
CA GLU A 390 -14.91 -7.35 15.75
C GLU A 390 -14.46 -7.08 14.31
N ALA A 391 -14.05 -5.84 14.00
CA ALA A 391 -13.53 -5.49 12.68
C ALA A 391 -12.25 -6.28 12.35
N ILE A 392 -11.29 -6.33 13.26
CA ILE A 392 -10.04 -7.09 13.11
C ILE A 392 -10.33 -8.57 12.88
N ALA A 393 -11.29 -9.15 13.60
CA ALA A 393 -11.68 -10.54 13.41
C ALA A 393 -12.27 -10.78 12.00
N ALA A 394 -13.17 -9.91 11.54
CA ALA A 394 -13.76 -10.00 10.19
C ALA A 394 -12.70 -9.83 9.09
N LEU A 395 -11.81 -8.85 9.21
CA LEU A 395 -10.76 -8.57 8.23
C LEU A 395 -9.69 -9.67 8.16
N ARG A 396 -9.41 -10.36 9.27
CA ARG A 396 -8.55 -11.55 9.25
C ARG A 396 -9.16 -12.67 8.42
N VAL A 397 -10.46 -12.92 8.56
CA VAL A 397 -11.17 -13.91 7.72
C VAL A 397 -11.10 -13.51 6.24
N ALA A 398 -11.25 -12.22 5.93
CA ALA A 398 -11.10 -11.72 4.57
C ALA A 398 -9.68 -11.94 4.01
N LEU A 399 -8.63 -11.66 4.80
CA LEU A 399 -7.23 -11.93 4.39
C LEU A 399 -6.90 -13.42 4.28
N ASP A 400 -7.58 -14.30 5.00
CA ASP A 400 -7.41 -15.74 4.83
C ASP A 400 -7.87 -16.20 3.43
N GLN A 401 -8.83 -15.50 2.82
CA GLN A 401 -9.26 -15.76 1.44
C GLN A 401 -8.37 -15.03 0.42
N GLU A 402 -8.05 -13.75 0.68
CA GLU A 402 -7.27 -12.89 -0.21
C GLU A 402 -6.09 -12.23 0.55
N PRO A 403 -4.94 -12.93 0.71
CA PRO A 403 -3.85 -12.48 1.60
C PRO A 403 -3.16 -11.16 1.25
N ARG A 404 -3.41 -10.64 0.05
CA ARG A 404 -2.79 -9.41 -0.49
C ARG A 404 -3.84 -8.39 -0.96
N ASP A 405 -5.09 -8.52 -0.53
CA ASP A 405 -6.10 -7.51 -0.82
C ASP A 405 -5.75 -6.18 -0.14
N VAL A 406 -5.46 -5.17 -0.96
CA VAL A 406 -4.94 -3.87 -0.52
C VAL A 406 -5.93 -3.15 0.41
N GLU A 407 -7.23 -3.21 0.09
CA GLU A 407 -8.29 -2.55 0.86
C GLU A 407 -8.46 -3.23 2.24
N THR A 408 -8.43 -4.56 2.31
CA THR A 408 -8.50 -5.28 3.59
C THR A 408 -7.30 -4.96 4.48
N LEU A 409 -6.10 -4.85 3.90
CA LEU A 409 -4.90 -4.46 4.64
C LEU A 409 -5.00 -3.03 5.19
N ALA A 410 -5.50 -2.09 4.39
CA ALA A 410 -5.73 -0.70 4.82
C ALA A 410 -6.77 -0.63 5.95
N LEU A 411 -7.92 -1.27 5.80
CA LEU A 411 -8.95 -1.32 6.86
C LEU A 411 -8.42 -1.98 8.15
N LEU A 412 -7.55 -2.99 8.03
CA LEU A 412 -6.97 -3.63 9.20
C LEU A 412 -5.95 -2.72 9.87
N ALA A 413 -5.24 -1.87 9.11
CA ALA A 413 -4.42 -0.81 9.67
C ALA A 413 -5.26 0.21 10.45
N ASP A 414 -6.35 0.70 9.86
CA ASP A 414 -7.26 1.65 10.53
C ASP A 414 -7.84 1.08 11.82
N ALA A 415 -8.25 -0.20 11.79
CA ALA A 415 -8.74 -0.88 12.98
C ALA A 415 -7.66 -1.01 14.06
N HIS A 416 -6.41 -1.29 13.67
CA HIS A 416 -5.28 -1.33 14.59
C HIS A 416 -4.92 0.05 15.14
N GLU A 417 -4.99 1.10 14.32
CA GLU A 417 -4.74 2.47 14.74
C GLU A 417 -5.74 2.92 15.81
N ARG A 418 -7.03 2.67 15.58
CA ARG A 418 -8.10 2.96 16.55
C ARG A 418 -8.00 2.13 17.83
N GLU A 419 -7.41 0.94 17.76
CA GLU A 419 -7.09 0.11 18.92
C GLU A 419 -5.85 0.62 19.69
N GLY A 420 -5.05 1.52 19.10
CA GLY A 420 -3.76 1.96 19.65
C GLY A 420 -2.59 1.01 19.35
N ASN A 421 -2.73 0.10 18.38
CA ASN A 421 -1.71 -0.87 17.98
C ASN A 421 -0.92 -0.37 16.75
N TYR A 422 -0.23 0.78 16.88
CA TYR A 422 0.44 1.45 15.75
C TYR A 422 1.48 0.59 15.04
N GLN A 423 2.21 -0.24 15.77
CA GLN A 423 3.19 -1.13 15.15
C GLN A 423 2.51 -2.08 14.13
N LEU A 424 1.38 -2.67 14.52
CA LEU A 424 0.61 -3.53 13.61
C LEU A 424 -0.03 -2.73 12.48
N ALA A 425 -0.53 -1.52 12.76
CA ALA A 425 -1.08 -0.63 11.73
C ALA A 425 -0.04 -0.32 10.63
N GLY A 426 1.17 0.07 11.03
CA GLY A 426 2.29 0.33 10.11
C GLY A 426 2.70 -0.90 9.31
N GLU A 427 2.72 -2.09 9.92
CA GLU A 427 2.98 -3.36 9.20
C GLU A 427 1.92 -3.64 8.12
N ARG A 428 0.63 -3.38 8.40
CA ARG A 428 -0.44 -3.58 7.41
C ARG A 428 -0.38 -2.55 6.29
N LEU A 429 -0.11 -1.27 6.59
CA LEU A 429 0.07 -0.24 5.56
C LEU A 429 1.30 -0.51 4.68
N SER A 430 2.42 -0.93 5.26
CA SER A 430 3.60 -1.35 4.49
C SER A 430 3.26 -2.49 3.52
N LEU A 431 2.54 -3.51 3.99
CA LEU A 431 2.11 -4.62 3.15
C LEU A 431 1.11 -4.20 2.08
N ALA A 432 0.23 -3.22 2.37
CA ALA A 432 -0.71 -2.66 1.39
C ALA A 432 0.05 -1.94 0.26
N VAL A 433 1.08 -1.15 0.59
CA VAL A 433 1.98 -0.48 -0.37
C VAL A 433 2.73 -1.51 -1.23
N GLU A 434 3.25 -2.58 -0.62
CA GLU A 434 3.94 -3.64 -1.36
C GLU A 434 2.98 -4.39 -2.30
N SER A 435 1.78 -4.72 -1.81
CA SER A 435 0.76 -5.47 -2.56
C SER A 435 0.16 -4.67 -3.71
N SER A 436 0.06 -3.33 -3.56
CA SER A 436 -0.36 -2.42 -4.63
C SER A 436 0.73 -2.16 -5.67
N ASN A 437 1.94 -2.68 -5.48
CA ASN A 437 3.13 -2.32 -6.26
C ASN A 437 3.47 -0.82 -6.17
N TYR A 438 3.21 -0.20 -5.01
CA TYR A 438 3.50 1.18 -4.65
C TYR A 438 2.71 2.19 -5.49
N THR A 439 1.40 2.01 -5.60
CA THR A 439 0.52 3.06 -6.15
C THR A 439 0.66 4.36 -5.34
N PRO A 440 0.42 5.53 -5.95
CA PRO A 440 0.48 6.81 -5.24
C PRO A 440 -0.38 6.84 -3.98
N GLU A 441 -1.61 6.33 -4.05
CA GLU A 441 -2.61 6.40 -2.97
C GLU A 441 -2.11 5.67 -1.72
N THR A 442 -1.76 4.39 -1.86
CA THR A 442 -1.27 3.57 -0.74
C THR A 442 0.02 4.11 -0.14
N ALA A 443 0.93 4.61 -0.98
CA ALA A 443 2.19 5.19 -0.51
C ALA A 443 1.98 6.48 0.29
N ILE A 444 1.01 7.31 -0.12
CA ILE A 444 0.63 8.54 0.59
C ILE A 444 0.00 8.20 1.94
N ASP A 445 -0.92 7.24 1.99
CA ASP A 445 -1.57 6.83 3.25
C ASP A 445 -0.53 6.33 4.26
N TYR A 446 0.39 5.47 3.82
CA TYR A 446 1.45 4.98 4.69
C TYR A 446 2.44 6.09 5.10
N ALA A 447 2.82 6.98 4.17
CA ALA A 447 3.70 8.10 4.48
C ALA A 447 3.08 9.07 5.51
N ARG A 448 1.78 9.36 5.39
CA ARG A 448 1.04 10.18 6.36
C ARG A 448 1.00 9.52 7.73
N PHE A 449 0.74 8.21 7.79
CA PHE A 449 0.84 7.45 9.03
C PHE A 449 2.23 7.58 9.67
N LEU A 450 3.31 7.33 8.89
CA LEU A 450 4.69 7.43 9.37
C LEU A 450 5.03 8.84 9.89
N VAL A 451 4.58 9.86 9.17
CA VAL A 451 4.70 11.27 9.59
C VAL A 451 4.03 11.52 10.94
N GLN A 452 2.79 11.04 11.13
CA GLN A 452 2.07 11.18 12.39
C GLN A 452 2.77 10.44 13.54
N ARG A 453 3.54 9.39 13.23
CA ARG A 453 4.37 8.63 14.18
C ARG A 453 5.79 9.16 14.31
N ASN A 454 6.05 10.37 13.82
CA ASN A 454 7.35 11.03 13.91
C ASN A 454 8.48 10.21 13.24
N GLN A 455 8.16 9.53 12.14
CA GLN A 455 9.08 8.71 11.32
C GLN A 455 9.26 9.29 9.90
N PRO A 456 9.72 10.55 9.76
CA PRO A 456 9.75 11.23 8.46
C PRO A 456 10.73 10.61 7.46
N ASP A 457 11.87 10.07 7.91
CA ASP A 457 12.85 9.39 7.04
C ASP A 457 12.24 8.18 6.31
N GLN A 458 11.38 7.41 7.00
CA GLN A 458 10.69 6.26 6.41
C GLN A 458 9.60 6.73 5.45
N ALA A 459 8.87 7.79 5.81
CA ALA A 459 7.86 8.40 4.94
C ALA A 459 8.48 8.86 3.61
N GLU A 460 9.64 9.52 3.66
CA GLU A 460 10.38 9.94 2.46
C GLU A 460 10.75 8.73 1.58
N GLN A 461 11.25 7.64 2.18
CA GLN A 461 11.65 6.44 1.44
C GLN A 461 10.47 5.82 0.68
N VAL A 462 9.30 5.73 1.32
CA VAL A 462 8.06 5.20 0.73
C VAL A 462 7.61 6.08 -0.44
N LEU A 463 7.51 7.40 -0.22
CA LEU A 463 7.13 8.35 -1.27
C LEU A 463 8.10 8.34 -2.45
N ALA A 464 9.40 8.32 -2.18
CA ALA A 464 10.43 8.26 -3.22
C ALA A 464 10.38 6.95 -4.02
N ALA A 465 10.06 5.82 -3.37
CA ALA A 465 9.90 4.55 -4.05
C ALA A 465 8.67 4.53 -4.97
N SER A 466 7.54 5.06 -4.50
CA SER A 466 6.34 5.21 -5.34
C SER A 466 6.58 6.17 -6.51
N LEU A 467 7.27 7.30 -6.28
CA LEU A 467 7.55 8.29 -7.31
C LEU A 467 8.50 7.77 -8.40
N ARG A 468 9.46 6.88 -8.06
CA ARG A 468 10.31 6.20 -9.06
C ARG A 468 9.50 5.33 -10.02
N ARG A 469 8.39 4.74 -9.56
CA ARG A 469 7.48 3.91 -10.37
C ARG A 469 6.42 4.73 -11.07
N ASN A 470 6.03 5.86 -10.48
CA ASN A 470 4.97 6.75 -10.95
C ASN A 470 5.49 8.19 -11.12
N PRO A 471 6.40 8.47 -12.07
CA PRO A 471 7.09 9.77 -12.16
C PRO A 471 6.18 10.97 -12.47
N GLY A 472 4.97 10.73 -13.00
CA GLY A 472 3.96 11.75 -13.29
C GLY A 472 2.96 12.00 -12.16
N ALA A 473 3.04 11.30 -11.03
CA ALA A 473 2.10 11.44 -9.92
C ALA A 473 2.44 12.64 -9.04
N HIS A 474 1.92 13.82 -9.40
CA HIS A 474 2.09 15.05 -8.63
C HIS A 474 1.60 14.99 -7.17
N PRO A 475 0.59 14.19 -6.76
CA PRO A 475 0.22 14.07 -5.35
C PRO A 475 1.38 13.59 -4.45
N LEU A 476 2.26 12.72 -4.96
CA LEU A 476 3.45 12.29 -4.22
C LEU A 476 4.41 13.46 -3.97
N LEU A 477 4.56 14.35 -4.95
CA LEU A 477 5.38 15.56 -4.80
C LEU A 477 4.77 16.53 -3.80
N ILE A 478 3.44 16.65 -3.75
CA ILE A 478 2.74 17.47 -2.76
C ILE A 478 3.08 16.98 -1.35
N GLU A 479 2.93 15.67 -1.09
CA GLU A 479 3.24 15.08 0.23
C GLU A 479 4.71 15.20 0.59
N MET A 480 5.64 14.98 -0.36
CA MET A 480 7.08 15.19 -0.13
C MET A 480 7.39 16.65 0.19
N GLY A 481 6.76 17.61 -0.50
CA GLY A 481 6.92 19.03 -0.24
C GLY A 481 6.46 19.43 1.16
N GLN A 482 5.32 18.91 1.60
CA GLN A 482 4.81 19.10 2.95
C GLN A 482 5.71 18.46 4.01
N LEU A 483 6.25 17.27 3.73
CA LEU A 483 7.21 16.59 4.60
C LEU A 483 8.46 17.45 4.82
N PHE A 484 9.12 17.88 3.73
CA PHE A 484 10.32 18.72 3.82
C PHE A 484 10.04 20.09 4.43
N LEU A 485 8.83 20.63 4.26
CA LEU A 485 8.43 21.86 4.90
C LEU A 485 8.37 21.71 6.42
N ARG A 486 7.82 20.59 6.92
CA ARG A 486 7.80 20.27 8.36
C ARG A 486 9.21 20.12 8.93
N GLU A 487 10.10 19.48 8.17
CA GLU A 487 11.51 19.30 8.54
C GLU A 487 12.36 20.58 8.38
N GLN A 488 11.78 21.64 7.82
CA GLN A 488 12.48 22.89 7.49
C GLN A 488 13.65 22.69 6.50
N ASP A 489 13.58 21.68 5.64
CA ASP A 489 14.55 21.48 4.55
C ASP A 489 14.20 22.36 3.35
N TRP A 490 14.48 23.65 3.50
CA TRP A 490 14.07 24.68 2.53
C TRP A 490 14.60 24.42 1.12
N ARG A 491 15.79 23.83 0.98
CA ARG A 491 16.37 23.50 -0.32
C ARG A 491 15.52 22.45 -1.02
N ARG A 492 15.19 21.34 -0.34
CA ARG A 492 14.35 20.29 -0.93
C ARG A 492 12.92 20.78 -1.18
N VAL A 493 12.38 21.66 -0.33
CA VAL A 493 11.07 22.31 -0.59
C VAL A 493 11.09 23.10 -1.90
N GLU A 494 12.14 23.92 -2.14
CA GLU A 494 12.27 24.68 -3.40
C GLU A 494 12.38 23.75 -4.63
N GLU A 495 13.11 22.64 -4.52
CA GLU A 495 13.23 21.64 -5.59
C GLU A 495 11.88 21.00 -5.93
N ILE A 496 11.11 20.63 -4.91
CA ILE A 496 9.76 20.07 -5.10
C ILE A 496 8.82 21.10 -5.71
N ALA A 497 8.83 22.34 -5.20
CA ALA A 497 8.01 23.42 -5.74
C ALA A 497 8.31 23.68 -7.23
N ALA A 498 9.59 23.70 -7.62
CA ALA A 498 10.00 23.88 -9.02
C ALA A 498 9.50 22.73 -9.93
N ARG A 499 9.45 21.50 -9.43
CA ARG A 499 8.89 20.35 -10.16
C ARG A 499 7.37 20.44 -10.28
N LEU A 500 6.68 20.75 -9.19
CA LEU A 500 5.21 20.89 -9.16
C LEU A 500 4.73 22.00 -10.11
N ALA A 501 5.47 23.11 -10.22
CA ALA A 501 5.16 24.21 -11.12
C ALA A 501 5.17 23.83 -12.63
N GLN A 502 5.79 22.70 -13.00
CA GLN A 502 5.82 22.22 -14.39
C GLN A 502 4.56 21.47 -14.80
N PHE A 503 3.74 21.03 -13.83
CA PHE A 503 2.51 20.32 -14.12
C PHE A 503 1.43 21.29 -14.62
N GLN A 504 0.68 20.88 -15.64
CA GLN A 504 -0.51 21.60 -16.13
C GLN A 504 -1.74 21.23 -15.28
N ASN A 505 -1.59 21.33 -13.96
CA ASN A 505 -2.64 21.02 -12.98
C ASN A 505 -2.76 22.20 -11.99
N PRO A 506 -3.96 22.78 -11.80
CA PRO A 506 -4.14 23.94 -10.93
C PRO A 506 -3.72 23.70 -9.47
N GLU A 507 -4.02 22.53 -8.90
CA GLU A 507 -3.65 22.19 -7.51
C GLU A 507 -2.13 22.06 -7.34
N ALA A 508 -1.45 21.41 -8.29
CA ALA A 508 0.00 21.29 -8.30
C ALA A 508 0.68 22.66 -8.39
N GLN A 509 0.19 23.54 -9.27
CA GLN A 509 0.72 24.91 -9.43
C GLN A 509 0.46 25.75 -8.17
N GLN A 510 -0.72 25.65 -7.58
CA GLN A 510 -1.05 26.33 -6.33
C GLN A 510 -0.17 25.86 -5.17
N THR A 511 0.06 24.56 -5.07
CA THR A 511 0.92 23.99 -4.04
C THR A 511 2.38 24.40 -4.24
N ALA A 512 2.85 24.44 -5.50
CA ALA A 512 4.19 24.94 -5.83
C ALA A 512 4.41 26.37 -5.33
N LEU A 513 3.45 27.27 -5.57
CA LEU A 513 3.48 28.64 -5.09
C LEU A 513 3.59 28.69 -3.56
N GLY A 514 2.71 27.97 -2.86
CA GLY A 514 2.70 27.93 -1.39
C GLY A 514 4.02 27.42 -0.80
N LEU A 515 4.53 26.30 -1.32
CA LEU A 515 5.78 25.70 -0.87
C LEU A 515 6.98 26.63 -1.10
N ARG A 516 7.09 27.23 -2.29
CA ARG A 516 8.20 28.15 -2.60
C ARG A 516 8.15 29.40 -1.73
N THR A 517 6.98 29.98 -1.54
CA THR A 517 6.81 31.13 -0.63
C THR A 517 7.19 30.77 0.80
N ALA A 518 6.73 29.62 1.30
CA ALA A 518 7.08 29.15 2.64
C ALA A 518 8.59 28.92 2.79
N ALA A 519 9.26 28.36 1.78
CA ALA A 519 10.71 28.15 1.79
C ALA A 519 11.51 29.46 1.82
N LEU A 520 11.13 30.45 1.02
CA LEU A 520 11.76 31.77 1.02
C LEU A 520 11.56 32.50 2.36
N GLN A 521 10.34 32.42 2.92
CA GLN A 521 10.03 33.00 4.23
C GLN A 521 10.78 32.32 5.38
N GLY A 522 10.89 30.99 5.36
CA GLY A 522 11.65 30.21 6.35
C GLY A 522 13.14 30.58 6.37
N GLN A 523 13.68 30.98 5.22
CA GLN A 523 15.06 31.47 5.06
C GLN A 523 15.21 32.98 5.29
N ASN A 524 14.14 33.70 5.66
CA ASN A 524 14.11 35.14 5.81
C ASN A 524 14.50 35.92 4.52
N ARG A 525 14.26 35.34 3.34
CA ARG A 525 14.53 35.93 2.01
C ARG A 525 13.33 36.77 1.54
N LEU A 526 12.95 37.77 2.34
CA LEU A 526 11.69 38.52 2.16
C LEU A 526 11.62 39.32 0.84
N ASP A 527 12.73 39.85 0.35
CA ASP A 527 12.79 40.56 -0.93
C ASP A 527 12.48 39.62 -2.10
N GLU A 528 13.02 38.40 -2.06
CA GLU A 528 12.77 37.37 -3.08
C GLU A 528 11.34 36.84 -2.98
N THR A 529 10.79 36.70 -1.77
CA THR A 529 9.38 36.38 -1.55
C THR A 529 8.49 37.42 -2.22
N ASN A 530 8.74 38.71 -1.98
CA ASN A 530 7.97 39.81 -2.56
C ASN A 530 8.05 39.83 -4.09
N ALA A 531 9.26 39.66 -4.65
CA ALA A 531 9.45 39.62 -6.10
C ALA A 531 8.71 38.43 -6.74
N TYR A 532 8.80 37.24 -6.13
CA TYR A 532 8.14 36.04 -6.62
C TYR A 532 6.61 36.16 -6.57
N LEU A 533 6.06 36.65 -5.45
CA LEU A 533 4.61 36.86 -5.33
C LEU A 533 4.11 37.91 -6.33
N GLN A 534 4.87 38.98 -6.57
CA GLN A 534 4.51 40.01 -7.57
C GLN A 534 4.48 39.43 -9.00
N GLU A 535 5.47 38.63 -9.38
CA GLU A 535 5.49 37.91 -10.67
C GLU A 535 4.23 37.04 -10.84
N MET A 536 3.81 36.36 -9.77
CA MET A 536 2.65 35.47 -9.80
C MET A 536 1.32 36.21 -9.93
N LEU A 537 1.26 37.43 -9.40
CA LEU A 537 0.12 38.32 -9.58
C LEU A 537 0.08 38.91 -11.00
N ASP A 538 1.23 39.34 -11.53
CA ASP A 538 1.34 39.95 -12.86
C ASP A 538 1.00 38.95 -13.98
N THR A 539 1.29 37.67 -13.75
CA THR A 539 0.94 36.56 -14.66
C THR A 539 -0.51 36.08 -14.50
N GLY A 540 -1.27 36.62 -13.54
CA GLY A 540 -2.65 36.25 -13.25
C GLY A 540 -2.83 34.85 -12.66
N ALA A 541 -1.74 34.16 -12.33
CA ALA A 541 -1.74 32.74 -11.99
C ALA A 541 -2.04 32.44 -10.50
N ALA A 542 -2.35 33.46 -9.67
CA ALA A 542 -2.43 33.27 -8.22
C ALA A 542 -3.52 34.07 -7.44
N GLY A 543 -4.33 34.90 -8.10
CA GLY A 543 -5.55 35.51 -7.55
C GLY A 543 -5.47 36.09 -6.12
N PRO A 544 -6.56 36.03 -5.34
CA PRO A 544 -6.60 36.49 -3.96
C PRO A 544 -5.66 35.76 -2.98
N GLN A 545 -5.23 34.54 -3.31
CA GLN A 545 -4.33 33.76 -2.45
C GLN A 545 -2.90 34.32 -2.45
N ALA A 546 -2.35 34.70 -3.60
CA ALA A 546 -1.06 35.41 -3.64
C ALA A 546 -1.17 36.78 -2.96
N ALA A 547 -2.28 37.50 -3.15
CA ALA A 547 -2.51 38.77 -2.46
C ALA A 547 -2.50 38.62 -0.94
N ALA A 548 -3.10 37.55 -0.40
CA ALA A 548 -3.05 37.24 1.03
C ALA A 548 -1.60 37.09 1.54
N LEU A 549 -0.75 36.37 0.79
CA LEU A 549 0.65 36.17 1.13
C LEU A 549 1.47 37.48 1.04
N VAL A 550 1.18 38.34 0.05
CA VAL A 550 1.80 39.67 -0.06
C VAL A 550 1.44 40.54 1.15
N ILE A 551 0.15 40.62 1.49
CA ILE A 551 -0.33 41.40 2.64
C ILE A 551 0.28 40.89 3.93
N GLN A 552 0.31 39.56 4.14
CA GLN A 552 0.93 38.95 5.30
C GLN A 552 2.43 39.32 5.39
N ASN A 553 3.14 39.34 4.26
CA ASN A 553 4.55 39.72 4.24
C ASN A 553 4.76 41.20 4.57
N MET A 554 3.97 42.10 3.97
CA MET A 554 3.99 43.54 4.28
C MET A 554 3.71 43.81 5.76
N LEU A 555 2.77 43.08 6.37
CA LEU A 555 2.47 43.19 7.80
C LEU A 555 3.66 42.76 8.68
N ARG A 556 4.37 41.68 8.31
CA ARG A 556 5.60 41.27 9.00
C ARG A 556 6.70 42.32 8.90
N GLU A 557 6.77 43.04 7.80
CA GLU A 557 7.68 44.18 7.59
C GLU A 557 7.19 45.49 8.25
N ASN A 558 6.06 45.47 8.96
CA ASN A 558 5.40 46.65 9.54
C ASN A 558 5.00 47.72 8.50
N LYS A 559 4.80 47.32 7.24
CA LYS A 559 4.36 48.16 6.11
C LYS A 559 2.83 48.16 5.99
N VAL A 560 2.16 48.57 7.07
CA VAL A 560 0.69 48.50 7.18
C VAL A 560 -0.01 49.36 6.10
N ASP A 561 0.50 50.57 5.85
CA ASP A 561 -0.10 51.48 4.87
C ASP A 561 0.04 50.97 3.43
N GLU A 562 1.17 50.33 3.11
CA GLU A 562 1.39 49.69 1.80
C GLU A 562 0.46 48.50 1.62
N ALA A 563 0.25 47.69 2.66
CA ALA A 563 -0.69 46.57 2.63
C ALA A 563 -2.13 47.03 2.38
N LYS A 564 -2.55 48.13 3.02
CA LYS A 564 -3.88 48.73 2.82
C LYS A 564 -4.05 49.24 1.39
N ALA A 565 -3.10 50.05 0.91
CA ALA A 565 -3.14 50.58 -0.46
C ALA A 565 -3.10 49.47 -1.52
N TYR A 566 -2.33 48.41 -1.28
CA TYR A 566 -2.27 47.25 -2.16
C TYR A 566 -3.61 46.53 -2.24
N LEU A 567 -4.25 46.26 -1.09
CA LEU A 567 -5.55 45.59 -1.06
C LEU A 567 -6.67 46.46 -1.65
N GLU A 568 -6.65 47.78 -1.41
CA GLU A 568 -7.56 48.73 -2.06
C GLU A 568 -7.44 48.63 -3.59
N THR A 569 -6.22 48.55 -4.12
CA THR A 569 -5.99 48.38 -5.57
C THR A 569 -6.60 47.07 -6.09
N GLN A 570 -6.55 45.98 -5.32
CA GLN A 570 -7.19 44.72 -5.73
C GLN A 570 -8.72 44.81 -5.66
N LEU A 571 -9.27 45.44 -4.64
CA LEU A 571 -10.70 45.69 -4.50
C LEU A 571 -11.24 46.64 -5.57
N GLU A 572 -10.46 47.60 -6.05
CA GLU A 572 -10.85 48.44 -7.20
C GLU A 572 -10.95 47.64 -8.50
N ARG A 573 -10.09 46.63 -8.68
CA ARG A 573 -10.10 45.74 -9.84
C ARG A 573 -11.24 44.72 -9.77
N GLU A 574 -11.47 44.16 -8.58
CA GLU A 574 -12.46 43.12 -8.32
C GLU A 574 -13.35 43.49 -7.12
N PRO A 575 -14.25 44.49 -7.28
CA PRO A 575 -15.02 45.05 -6.16
C PRO A 575 -16.01 44.07 -5.53
N GLU A 576 -16.41 43.03 -6.27
CA GLU A 576 -17.34 41.99 -5.79
C GLU A 576 -16.63 40.74 -5.24
N SER A 577 -15.29 40.75 -5.17
CA SER A 577 -14.54 39.61 -4.62
C SER A 577 -14.74 39.49 -3.11
N LEU A 578 -15.40 38.41 -2.69
CA LEU A 578 -15.57 38.09 -1.28
C LEU A 578 -14.23 37.76 -0.61
N GLU A 579 -13.29 37.20 -1.36
CA GLU A 579 -11.95 36.87 -0.91
C GLU A 579 -11.15 38.12 -0.56
N TYR A 580 -11.15 39.16 -1.40
CA TYR A 580 -10.47 40.42 -1.08
C TYR A 580 -11.14 41.16 0.08
N ARG A 581 -12.48 41.15 0.16
CA ARG A 581 -13.20 41.70 1.32
C ARG A 581 -12.90 40.93 2.61
N PHE A 582 -12.71 39.61 2.54
CA PHE A 582 -12.29 38.79 3.69
C PHE A 582 -10.87 39.15 4.15
N LEU A 583 -9.95 39.37 3.21
CA LEU A 583 -8.60 39.87 3.52
C LEU A 583 -8.64 41.28 4.14
N GLN A 584 -9.58 42.13 3.70
CA GLN A 584 -9.76 43.48 4.24
C GLN A 584 -10.16 43.42 5.71
N ALA A 585 -11.17 42.62 6.04
CA ALA A 585 -11.60 42.41 7.41
C ALA A 585 -10.46 41.87 8.29
N GLY A 586 -9.66 40.93 7.78
CA GLY A 586 -8.49 40.42 8.50
C GLY A 586 -7.42 41.48 8.74
N LEU A 587 -7.14 42.33 7.75
CA LEU A 587 -6.21 43.45 7.85
C LEU A 587 -6.70 44.53 8.82
N ASP A 588 -8.00 44.82 8.81
CA ASP A 588 -8.61 45.75 9.76
C ASP A 588 -8.48 45.22 11.19
N LEU A 589 -8.76 43.94 11.43
CA LEU A 589 -8.60 43.32 12.75
C LEU A 589 -7.13 43.37 13.21
N ALA A 590 -6.18 43.02 12.34
CA ALA A 590 -4.75 43.07 12.64
C ALA A 590 -4.24 44.48 12.94
N THR A 591 -4.94 45.52 12.46
CA THR A 591 -4.55 46.93 12.64
C THR A 591 -5.37 47.66 13.71
N GLY A 592 -6.20 46.92 14.47
CA GLY A 592 -7.02 47.45 15.57
C GLY A 592 -8.31 48.14 15.12
N ASN A 593 -8.69 48.00 13.85
CA ASN A 593 -9.95 48.48 13.29
C ASN A 593 -11.09 47.46 13.47
N ASP A 594 -11.17 46.89 14.67
CA ASP A 594 -12.09 45.86 15.13
C ASP A 594 -13.56 46.04 14.71
N ALA A 595 -14.08 47.27 14.80
CA ALA A 595 -15.46 47.57 14.45
C ALA A 595 -15.71 47.45 12.92
N ALA A 596 -14.73 47.85 12.11
CA ALA A 596 -14.81 47.72 10.65
C ALA A 596 -14.70 46.25 10.24
N ALA A 597 -13.74 45.52 10.82
CA ALA A 597 -13.57 44.08 10.57
C ALA A 597 -14.84 43.28 10.86
N ILE A 598 -15.47 43.50 12.02
CA ILE A 598 -16.73 42.84 12.39
C ILE A 598 -17.86 43.18 11.42
N ALA A 599 -17.98 44.45 11.00
CA ALA A 599 -18.98 44.86 10.03
C ALA A 599 -18.79 44.13 8.69
N THR A 600 -17.55 44.09 8.18
CA THR A 600 -17.23 43.40 6.93
C THR A 600 -17.45 41.89 7.04
N TYR A 601 -17.10 41.24 8.16
CA TYR A 601 -17.40 39.81 8.33
C TYR A 601 -18.91 39.52 8.36
N ARG A 602 -19.73 40.41 8.94
CA ARG A 602 -21.20 40.28 8.88
C ARG A 602 -21.71 40.39 7.45
N GLU A 603 -21.23 41.36 6.68
CA GLU A 603 -21.57 41.50 5.26
C GLU A 603 -21.16 40.28 4.43
N LEU A 604 -20.01 39.69 4.72
CA LEU A 604 -19.53 38.45 4.07
C LEU A 604 -20.44 37.25 4.37
N ILE A 605 -20.92 37.13 5.61
CA ILE A 605 -21.89 36.10 6.00
C ILE A 605 -23.25 36.34 5.33
N GLU A 606 -23.72 37.59 5.26
CA GLU A 606 -24.96 37.91 4.54
C GLU A 606 -24.86 37.57 3.04
N ALA A 607 -23.72 37.85 2.42
CA ALA A 607 -23.47 37.55 1.01
C ALA A 607 -23.30 36.05 0.74
N SER A 608 -22.67 35.31 1.65
CA SER A 608 -22.41 33.88 1.51
C SER A 608 -22.56 33.14 2.85
N PRO A 609 -23.81 32.89 3.30
CA PRO A 609 -24.08 32.34 4.62
C PRO A 609 -23.61 30.89 4.78
N LYS A 610 -23.36 30.19 3.67
CA LYS A 610 -22.85 28.81 3.68
C LYS A 610 -21.31 28.73 3.71
N THR A 611 -20.60 29.84 3.92
CA THR A 611 -19.13 29.85 3.95
C THR A 611 -18.61 29.76 5.40
N PRO A 612 -18.07 28.61 5.85
CA PRO A 612 -17.80 28.35 7.27
C PRO A 612 -16.70 29.24 7.85
N ARG A 613 -15.68 29.53 7.03
CA ARG A 613 -14.56 30.42 7.41
C ARG A 613 -15.01 31.83 7.78
N PHE A 614 -16.14 32.33 7.25
CA PHE A 614 -16.65 33.67 7.57
C PHE A 614 -17.28 33.71 8.96
N HIS A 615 -18.10 32.71 9.29
CA HIS A 615 -18.65 32.54 10.64
C HIS A 615 -17.55 32.38 11.69
N ARG A 616 -16.55 31.53 11.41
CA ARG A 616 -15.40 31.33 12.30
C ARG A 616 -14.62 32.62 12.53
N ALA A 617 -14.33 33.37 11.47
CA ALA A 617 -13.57 34.62 11.58
C ALA A 617 -14.33 35.67 12.42
N LEU A 618 -15.65 35.82 12.21
CA LEU A 618 -16.48 36.70 13.02
C LEU A 618 -16.54 36.26 14.49
N ALA A 619 -16.74 34.96 14.74
CA ALA A 619 -16.77 34.41 16.08
C ALA A 619 -15.45 34.67 16.83
N LEU A 620 -14.31 34.41 16.20
CA LEU A 620 -12.99 34.69 16.77
C LEU A 620 -12.79 36.19 17.05
N ALA A 621 -13.21 37.08 16.13
CA ALA A 621 -13.12 38.52 16.31
C ALA A 621 -13.97 39.01 17.50
N LEU A 622 -15.16 38.45 17.68
CA LEU A 622 -16.04 38.75 18.82
C LEU A 622 -15.46 38.24 20.14
N LEU A 623 -14.93 37.02 20.17
CA LEU A 623 -14.27 36.46 21.35
C LEU A 623 -13.03 37.28 21.76
N GLY A 624 -12.24 37.74 20.79
CA GLY A 624 -11.10 38.63 21.06
C GLY A 624 -11.48 39.95 21.73
N GLN A 625 -12.73 40.39 21.56
CA GLN A 625 -13.30 41.58 22.22
C GLN A 625 -14.04 41.27 23.52
N GLY A 626 -14.08 40.01 23.96
CA GLY A 626 -14.87 39.57 25.12
C GLY A 626 -16.38 39.62 24.87
N LYS A 627 -16.83 39.61 23.61
CA LYS A 627 -18.25 39.59 23.20
C LYS A 627 -18.74 38.16 23.04
N ASP A 628 -18.62 37.42 24.12
CA ASP A 628 -18.88 35.99 24.24
C ASP A 628 -20.27 35.58 23.76
N ASP A 629 -21.32 36.26 24.23
CA ASP A 629 -22.71 35.94 23.85
C ASP A 629 -22.98 36.19 22.36
N GLU A 630 -22.40 37.25 21.78
CA GLU A 630 -22.53 37.52 20.34
C GLU A 630 -21.80 36.46 19.52
N ALA A 631 -20.63 36.02 19.98
CA ALA A 631 -19.86 34.97 19.32
C ALA A 631 -20.63 33.65 19.29
N ASP A 632 -21.27 33.27 20.39
CA ASP A 632 -22.04 32.03 20.49
C ASP A 632 -23.26 32.03 19.56
N VAL A 633 -23.91 33.18 19.38
CA VAL A 633 -24.98 33.35 18.37
C VAL A 633 -24.46 33.15 16.96
N VAL A 634 -23.28 33.72 16.63
CA VAL A 634 -22.65 33.55 15.32
C VAL A 634 -22.25 32.11 15.07
N ILE A 635 -21.69 31.43 16.08
CA ILE A 635 -21.32 30.01 16.00
C ILE A 635 -22.56 29.16 15.73
N ALA A 636 -23.63 29.33 16.49
CA ALA A 636 -24.87 28.57 16.32
C ALA A 636 -25.50 28.79 14.93
N ALA A 637 -25.57 30.04 14.46
CA ALA A 637 -26.05 30.36 13.12
C ALA A 637 -25.16 29.75 12.03
N GLY A 638 -23.85 29.75 12.23
CA GLY A 638 -22.89 29.11 11.32
C GLY A 638 -23.07 27.60 11.26
N ILE A 639 -23.31 26.93 12.40
CA ILE A 639 -23.59 25.49 12.45
C ILE A 639 -24.88 25.18 11.68
N GLU A 640 -25.96 25.93 11.91
CA GLU A 640 -27.22 25.74 11.19
C GLU A 640 -27.06 25.96 9.68
N ALA A 641 -26.28 26.96 9.27
CA ALA A 641 -26.10 27.29 7.86
C ALA A 641 -25.16 26.35 7.10
N THR A 642 -24.18 25.76 7.78
CA THR A 642 -23.05 25.03 7.14
C THR A 642 -22.96 23.57 7.52
N GLY A 643 -23.42 23.18 8.71
CA GLY A 643 -23.22 21.84 9.26
C GLY A 643 -21.77 21.49 9.59
N GLU A 644 -20.85 22.46 9.65
CA GLU A 644 -19.41 22.19 9.71
C GLU A 644 -18.88 21.77 11.09
N PRO A 645 -18.11 20.67 11.18
CA PRO A 645 -17.56 20.17 12.45
C PRO A 645 -16.68 21.19 13.17
N SER A 646 -15.95 22.04 12.44
CA SER A 646 -15.06 23.03 13.06
C SER A 646 -15.81 24.09 13.91
N LEU A 647 -17.04 24.44 13.54
CA LEU A 647 -17.87 25.36 14.33
C LEU A 647 -18.49 24.66 15.54
N ARG A 648 -18.87 23.39 15.40
CA ARG A 648 -19.31 22.54 16.53
C ARG A 648 -18.18 22.34 17.56
N LEU A 649 -16.94 22.16 17.10
CA LEU A 649 -15.78 22.10 18.01
C LEU A 649 -15.58 23.43 18.76
N MET A 650 -15.77 24.59 18.10
CA MET A 650 -15.76 25.88 18.81
C MET A 650 -16.89 25.95 19.84
N GLN A 651 -18.09 25.49 19.51
CA GLN A 651 -19.21 25.46 20.45
C GLN A 651 -18.93 24.56 21.67
N ALA A 652 -18.31 23.39 21.46
CA ALA A 652 -17.91 22.49 22.55
C ALA A 652 -16.89 23.16 23.48
N ASN A 653 -15.82 23.75 22.94
CA ASN A 653 -14.83 24.50 23.71
C ASN A 653 -15.47 25.67 24.51
N ARG A 654 -16.48 26.33 23.93
CA ARG A 654 -17.23 27.41 24.60
C ARG A 654 -18.13 26.90 25.72
N ALA A 655 -18.73 25.73 25.55
CA ALA A 655 -19.49 25.06 26.60
C ALA A 655 -18.56 24.68 27.78
N GLU A 656 -17.40 24.10 27.50
CA GLU A 656 -16.37 23.77 28.50
C GLU A 656 -15.90 25.00 29.27
N ALA A 657 -15.54 26.08 28.56
CA ALA A 657 -15.06 27.32 29.19
C ALA A 657 -16.11 27.97 30.13
N ARG A 658 -17.40 27.68 29.94
CA ARG A 658 -18.49 28.14 30.81
C ARG A 658 -18.87 27.15 31.91
N GLY A 659 -18.22 25.98 31.96
CA GLY A 659 -18.53 24.90 32.88
C GLY A 659 -19.77 24.08 32.51
N ASP A 660 -20.31 24.25 31.29
CA ASP A 660 -21.37 23.40 30.75
C ASP A 660 -20.76 22.11 30.17
N LEU A 661 -20.25 21.26 31.08
CA LEU A 661 -19.55 20.03 30.69
C LEU A 661 -20.50 19.01 30.06
N ALA A 662 -21.78 18.99 30.48
CA ALA A 662 -22.78 18.10 29.89
C ALA A 662 -23.06 18.48 28.44
N GLY A 663 -23.30 19.76 28.15
CA GLY A 663 -23.47 20.24 26.77
C GLY A 663 -22.22 20.04 25.91
N ALA A 664 -21.02 20.21 26.49
CA ALA A 664 -19.77 19.91 25.79
C ALA A 664 -19.66 18.42 25.41
N ILE A 665 -19.96 17.50 26.35
CA ILE A 665 -19.94 16.05 26.10
C ILE A 665 -20.91 15.67 24.99
N GLU A 666 -22.13 16.22 24.98
CA GLU A 666 -23.11 15.96 23.91
C GLU A 666 -22.55 16.35 22.52
N ILE A 667 -21.96 17.53 22.40
CA ILE A 667 -21.37 17.99 21.13
C ILE A 667 -20.16 17.14 20.74
N TYR A 668 -19.31 16.75 21.70
CA TYR A 668 -18.17 15.88 21.41
C TYR A 668 -18.57 14.47 21.01
N GLU A 669 -19.65 13.91 21.57
CA GLU A 669 -20.20 12.62 21.13
C GLU A 669 -20.68 12.70 19.68
N GLU A 670 -21.34 13.80 19.27
CA GLU A 670 -21.73 14.02 17.87
C GLU A 670 -20.52 14.11 16.95
N LEU A 671 -19.52 14.92 17.32
CA LEU A 671 -18.27 15.06 16.56
C LEU A 671 -17.51 13.73 16.45
N TYR A 672 -17.49 12.95 17.54
CA TYR A 672 -16.83 11.65 17.57
C TYR A 672 -17.58 10.60 16.76
N ALA A 673 -18.92 10.67 16.71
CA ALA A 673 -19.72 9.78 15.88
C ALA A 673 -19.55 10.06 14.38
N GLU A 674 -19.31 11.32 14.00
CA GLU A 674 -19.00 11.71 12.62
C GLU A 674 -17.58 11.31 12.20
N ASP A 675 -16.58 11.62 13.04
CA ASP A 675 -15.19 11.25 12.80
C ASP A 675 -14.50 10.88 14.10
N SER A 676 -14.55 9.60 14.42
CA SER A 676 -13.88 9.04 15.58
C SER A 676 -12.35 9.00 15.40
N SER A 677 -11.80 9.10 14.19
CA SER A 677 -10.33 9.13 14.01
C SER A 677 -9.69 10.41 14.52
N ASN A 678 -10.47 11.48 14.69
CA ASN A 678 -9.99 12.76 15.18
C ASN A 678 -9.46 12.67 16.62
N LEU A 679 -8.13 12.65 16.76
CA LEU A 679 -7.45 12.51 18.06
C LEU A 679 -7.78 13.65 19.05
N LEU A 680 -8.05 14.86 18.55
CA LEU A 680 -8.40 16.00 19.42
C LEU A 680 -9.80 15.80 20.02
N VAL A 681 -10.78 15.44 19.19
CA VAL A 681 -12.15 15.15 19.64
C VAL A 681 -12.14 13.95 20.59
N ALA A 682 -11.41 12.89 20.24
CA ALA A 682 -11.26 11.70 21.09
C ALA A 682 -10.63 12.05 22.45
N ASN A 683 -9.56 12.86 22.46
CA ASN A 683 -8.93 13.33 23.68
C ASN A 683 -9.90 14.11 24.57
N ASN A 684 -10.57 15.12 24.01
CA ASN A 684 -11.45 15.99 24.77
C ASN A 684 -12.65 15.22 25.33
N LEU A 685 -13.26 14.35 24.52
CA LEU A 685 -14.36 13.49 24.97
C LEU A 685 -13.92 12.52 26.07
N ALA A 686 -12.81 11.82 25.88
CA ALA A 686 -12.32 10.85 26.88
C ALA A 686 -11.95 11.55 28.19
N SER A 687 -11.30 12.71 28.12
CA SER A 687 -10.95 13.53 29.29
C SER A 687 -12.19 13.93 30.07
N LEU A 688 -13.20 14.50 29.39
CA LEU A 688 -14.46 14.91 30.03
C LEU A 688 -15.18 13.71 30.65
N LEU A 689 -15.40 12.63 29.90
CA LEU A 689 -16.07 11.42 30.41
C LEU A 689 -15.37 10.85 31.65
N SER A 690 -14.03 10.82 31.65
CA SER A 690 -13.25 10.29 32.77
C SER A 690 -13.23 11.20 34.01
N THR A 691 -13.55 12.49 33.85
CA THR A 691 -13.48 13.50 34.91
C THR A 691 -14.85 13.83 35.49
N THR A 692 -15.91 13.79 34.68
CA THR A 692 -17.26 14.21 35.10
C THR A 692 -18.14 13.08 35.61
N ASP A 693 -17.87 11.84 35.21
CA ASP A 693 -18.64 10.65 35.61
C ASP A 693 -17.72 9.59 36.22
N GLU A 694 -18.01 9.24 37.48
CA GLU A 694 -17.26 8.23 38.23
C GLU A 694 -17.74 6.79 37.93
N SER A 695 -18.81 6.62 37.14
CA SER A 695 -19.36 5.31 36.79
C SER A 695 -18.35 4.41 36.06
N PRO A 696 -18.36 3.09 36.33
CA PRO A 696 -17.56 2.14 35.58
C PRO A 696 -17.83 2.20 34.06
N GLU A 697 -19.07 2.45 33.67
CA GLU A 697 -19.50 2.53 32.27
C GLU A 697 -18.86 3.74 31.55
N ALA A 698 -18.85 4.92 32.20
CA ALA A 698 -18.19 6.10 31.63
C ALA A 698 -16.68 5.92 31.55
N LEU A 699 -16.05 5.28 32.55
CA LEU A 699 -14.63 4.99 32.53
C LEU A 699 -14.27 3.97 31.43
N GLU A 700 -15.09 2.95 31.21
CA GLU A 700 -14.92 2.00 30.10
C GLU A 700 -15.05 2.72 28.74
N ARG A 701 -16.06 3.58 28.59
CA ARG A 701 -16.24 4.39 27.38
C ARG A 701 -15.04 5.31 27.12
N ALA A 702 -14.57 6.01 28.15
CA ALA A 702 -13.39 6.87 28.07
C ALA A 702 -12.15 6.06 27.65
N GLN A 703 -11.97 4.85 28.18
CA GLN A 703 -10.88 3.96 27.79
C GLN A 703 -10.94 3.51 26.32
N VAL A 704 -12.13 3.13 25.82
CA VAL A 704 -12.32 2.74 24.42
C VAL A 704 -11.95 3.89 23.48
N ILE A 705 -12.28 5.13 23.87
CA ILE A 705 -11.86 6.32 23.12
C ILE A 705 -10.36 6.53 23.24
N ALA A 706 -9.82 6.55 24.46
CA ALA A 706 -8.44 6.93 24.74
C ALA A 706 -7.41 5.89 24.30
N ARG A 707 -7.76 4.63 24.01
CA ARG A 707 -6.76 3.63 23.57
C ARG A 707 -5.95 4.06 22.34
N ARG A 708 -6.53 4.89 21.47
CA ARG A 708 -5.85 5.54 20.32
C ARG A 708 -4.91 6.69 20.69
N LEU A 709 -4.69 6.92 21.97
CA LEU A 709 -3.73 7.89 22.49
C LEU A 709 -2.49 7.18 23.04
N ARG A 710 -2.44 5.83 22.98
CA ARG A 710 -1.25 5.06 23.33
C ARG A 710 -0.05 5.56 22.51
N ASP A 711 1.13 5.52 23.12
CA ASP A 711 2.41 5.94 22.53
C ASP A 711 2.41 7.41 22.03
N THR A 712 1.44 8.23 22.45
CA THR A 712 1.45 9.66 22.14
C THR A 712 2.59 10.37 22.86
N GLU A 713 3.23 11.31 22.17
CA GLU A 713 4.24 12.21 22.73
C GLU A 713 3.66 13.60 23.04
N ILE A 714 2.37 13.81 22.79
CA ILE A 714 1.70 15.10 22.96
C ILE A 714 1.24 15.23 24.42
N PRO A 715 1.79 16.15 25.23
CA PRO A 715 1.55 16.15 26.69
C PRO A 715 0.08 16.20 27.12
N PRO A 716 -0.82 17.01 26.51
CA PRO A 716 -2.25 16.96 26.81
C PRO A 716 -2.90 15.58 26.61
N LEU A 717 -2.47 14.83 25.58
CA LEU A 717 -3.01 13.51 25.28
C LEU A 717 -2.43 12.45 26.22
N GLN A 718 -1.16 12.60 26.60
CA GLN A 718 -0.53 11.78 27.63
C GLN A 718 -1.25 11.93 28.97
N ASP A 719 -1.62 13.16 29.36
CA ASP A 719 -2.36 13.42 30.60
C ASP A 719 -3.70 12.69 30.62
N THR A 720 -4.51 12.85 29.57
CA THR A 720 -5.80 12.16 29.43
C THR A 720 -5.65 10.64 29.50
N TYR A 721 -4.73 10.06 28.74
CA TYR A 721 -4.51 8.62 28.73
C TYR A 721 -4.04 8.09 30.10
N GLY A 722 -3.05 8.78 30.69
CA GLY A 722 -2.48 8.42 31.97
C GLY A 722 -3.49 8.57 33.12
N TRP A 723 -4.34 9.58 33.08
CA TRP A 723 -5.43 9.76 34.05
C TRP A 723 -6.44 8.63 34.00
N ILE A 724 -6.87 8.22 32.80
CA ILE A 724 -7.77 7.09 32.61
C ILE A 724 -7.12 5.78 33.09
N ALA A 725 -5.84 5.56 32.78
CA ALA A 725 -5.09 4.40 33.27
C ALA A 725 -5.02 4.36 34.81
N LEU A 726 -4.76 5.50 35.46
CA LEU A 726 -4.75 5.60 36.92
C LEU A 726 -6.12 5.25 37.51
N ARG A 727 -7.19 5.80 36.94
CA ARG A 727 -8.57 5.52 37.37
C ARG A 727 -8.98 4.06 37.22
N ARG A 728 -8.36 3.33 36.29
CA ARG A 728 -8.54 1.88 36.11
C ARG A 728 -7.67 1.03 37.05
N GLY A 729 -6.75 1.66 37.78
CA GLY A 729 -5.82 1.01 38.70
C GLY A 729 -4.50 0.59 38.06
N ASP A 730 -4.26 0.95 36.81
CA ASP A 730 -3.05 0.61 36.06
C ASP A 730 -1.93 1.63 36.37
N VAL A 731 -1.45 1.64 37.62
CA VAL A 731 -0.55 2.69 38.17
C VAL A 731 0.77 2.82 37.41
N GLU A 732 1.39 1.69 37.03
CA GLU A 732 2.65 1.74 36.27
C GLU A 732 2.46 2.37 34.88
N GLU A 733 1.37 2.01 34.19
CA GLU A 733 1.02 2.61 32.90
C GLU A 733 0.69 4.09 33.09
N ALA A 734 -0.08 4.46 34.11
CA ALA A 734 -0.38 5.85 34.42
C ALA A 734 0.88 6.70 34.59
N LEU A 735 1.87 6.22 35.36
CA LEU A 735 3.13 6.95 35.56
C LEU A 735 3.92 7.12 34.25
N ALA A 736 3.93 6.10 33.39
CA ALA A 736 4.64 6.17 32.11
C ALA A 736 4.14 7.30 31.19
N TYR A 737 2.88 7.74 31.35
CA TYR A 737 2.30 8.86 30.59
C TYR A 737 2.19 10.16 31.41
N LEU A 738 1.84 10.11 32.69
CA LEU A 738 1.66 11.30 33.52
C LEU A 738 2.99 12.01 33.85
N GLU A 739 4.10 11.26 33.98
CA GLU A 739 5.43 11.88 34.18
C GLU A 739 5.85 12.77 33.00
N PRO A 740 5.87 12.30 31.72
CA PRO A 740 6.18 13.16 30.59
C PRO A 740 5.10 14.23 30.36
N ALA A 741 3.81 13.95 30.64
CA ALA A 741 2.75 14.95 30.54
C ALA A 741 3.01 16.15 31.46
N ALA A 742 3.29 15.89 32.74
CA ALA A 742 3.58 16.91 33.73
C ALA A 742 4.89 17.66 33.46
N ALA A 743 5.89 16.99 32.84
CA ALA A 743 7.12 17.63 32.40
C ALA A 743 6.89 18.58 31.21
N GLY A 744 5.99 18.21 30.28
CA GLY A 744 5.60 19.05 29.14
C GLY A 744 4.63 20.17 29.49
N MET A 745 3.87 20.04 30.59
CA MET A 745 2.90 21.02 31.09
C MET A 745 3.15 21.34 32.58
N PRO A 746 4.31 21.94 32.92
CA PRO A 746 4.69 22.18 34.31
C PRO A 746 3.77 23.17 35.04
N ASP A 747 3.13 24.07 34.29
CA ASP A 747 2.26 25.13 34.81
C ASP A 747 0.76 24.77 34.76
N HIS A 748 0.41 23.50 34.44
CA HIS A 748 -0.97 23.04 34.36
C HIS A 748 -1.41 22.32 35.65
N PRO A 749 -2.26 22.93 36.50
CA PRO A 749 -2.54 22.42 37.84
C PRO A 749 -3.23 21.04 37.83
N GLU A 750 -4.16 20.77 36.92
CA GLU A 750 -4.81 19.46 36.81
C GLU A 750 -3.82 18.33 36.49
N THR A 751 -2.86 18.58 35.60
CA THR A 751 -1.86 17.56 35.21
C THR A 751 -0.91 17.26 36.36
N GLN A 752 -0.50 18.29 37.12
CA GLN A 752 0.30 18.08 38.33
C GLN A 752 -0.49 17.32 39.41
N LEU A 753 -1.80 17.57 39.54
CA LEU A 753 -2.70 16.82 40.40
C LEU A 753 -2.79 15.34 40.00
N HIS A 754 -3.01 15.03 38.71
CA HIS A 754 -3.08 13.67 38.21
C HIS A 754 -1.79 12.88 38.52
N LEU A 755 -0.62 13.48 38.26
CA LEU A 755 0.66 12.87 38.60
C LEU A 755 0.83 12.69 40.11
N GLY A 756 0.42 13.67 40.93
CA GLY A 756 0.44 13.57 42.39
C GLY A 756 -0.39 12.41 42.92
N LEU A 757 -1.59 12.21 42.37
CA LEU A 757 -2.46 11.08 42.69
C LEU A 757 -1.82 9.74 42.25
N ALA A 758 -1.19 9.69 41.07
CA ALA A 758 -0.47 8.50 40.61
C ALA A 758 0.71 8.14 41.54
N TYR A 759 1.48 9.13 42.01
CA TYR A 759 2.53 8.92 42.99
C TYR A 759 2.01 8.46 44.35
N ILE A 760 0.84 8.94 44.80
CA ILE A 760 0.19 8.43 46.01
C ILE A 760 -0.11 6.93 45.87
N GLU A 761 -0.74 6.52 44.76
CA GLU A 761 -1.06 5.10 44.52
C GLU A 761 0.21 4.24 44.38
N ALA A 762 1.27 4.79 43.79
CA ALA A 762 2.56 4.11 43.68
C ALA A 762 3.38 4.08 44.99
N GLY A 763 2.92 4.76 46.05
CA GLY A 763 3.66 4.89 47.31
C GLY A 763 4.89 5.81 47.26
N ARG A 764 5.04 6.61 46.19
CA ARG A 764 6.13 7.57 45.94
C ARG A 764 5.85 8.91 46.62
N ARG A 765 5.88 8.91 47.95
CA ARG A 765 5.35 10.00 48.79
C ARG A 765 6.09 11.33 48.63
N ASP A 766 7.41 11.29 48.49
CA ASP A 766 8.20 12.51 48.41
C ASP A 766 7.98 13.20 47.06
N GLU A 767 7.90 12.43 45.97
CA GLU A 767 7.53 12.96 44.66
C GLU A 767 6.08 13.45 44.62
N ALA A 768 5.14 12.73 45.25
CA ALA A 768 3.75 13.17 45.37
C ALA A 768 3.64 14.54 46.07
N ARG A 769 4.41 14.75 47.15
CA ARG A 769 4.41 16.02 47.89
C ARG A 769 4.86 17.17 47.01
N GLU A 770 5.95 16.98 46.27
CA GLU A 770 6.52 18.02 45.41
C GLU A 770 5.54 18.47 44.32
N VAL A 771 4.93 17.51 43.59
CA VAL A 771 4.02 17.85 42.49
C VAL A 771 2.68 18.40 42.98
N LEU A 772 2.17 17.94 44.13
CA LEU A 772 0.94 18.48 44.72
C LEU A 772 1.14 19.88 45.30
N GLU A 773 2.33 20.21 45.83
CA GLU A 773 2.67 21.57 46.25
C GLU A 773 2.70 22.51 45.03
N ARG A 774 3.28 22.08 43.92
CA ARG A 774 3.21 22.83 42.65
C ARG A 774 1.78 22.98 42.15
N ALA A 775 0.98 21.93 42.16
CA ALA A 775 -0.43 21.99 41.77
C ALA A 775 -1.21 23.00 42.63
N HIS A 776 -0.93 23.07 43.93
CA HIS A 776 -1.54 24.02 44.86
C HIS A 776 -1.16 25.48 44.55
N GLU A 777 0.10 25.74 44.22
CA GLU A 777 0.58 27.08 43.85
C GLU A 777 -0.03 27.58 42.53
N LEU A 778 -0.31 26.67 41.59
CA LEU A 778 -0.84 26.99 40.27
C LEU A 778 -2.37 27.08 40.23
N ALA A 779 -3.07 26.33 41.09
CA ALA A 779 -4.52 26.22 41.04
C ALA A 779 -5.21 27.56 41.35
N PRO A 780 -6.17 28.03 40.51
CA PRO A 780 -6.95 29.22 40.81
C PRO A 780 -7.71 29.07 42.13
N ALA A 781 -7.72 30.11 42.96
CA ALA A 781 -8.45 30.09 44.22
C ALA A 781 -9.94 29.73 44.01
N ASP A 782 -10.49 28.91 44.91
CA ASP A 782 -11.88 28.41 44.90
C ASP A 782 -12.30 27.55 43.69
N SER A 783 -11.36 27.17 42.81
CA SER A 783 -11.61 26.25 41.70
C SER A 783 -11.85 24.80 42.15
N THR A 784 -12.40 23.98 41.24
CA THR A 784 -12.57 22.53 41.45
C THR A 784 -11.21 21.84 41.64
N VAL A 785 -10.22 22.18 40.82
CA VAL A 785 -8.85 21.64 40.93
C VAL A 785 -8.19 22.03 42.25
N ALA A 786 -8.37 23.26 42.76
CA ALA A 786 -7.82 23.65 44.06
C ALA A 786 -8.36 22.79 45.21
N LYS A 787 -9.65 22.44 45.19
CA LYS A 787 -10.25 21.55 46.18
C LYS A 787 -9.70 20.13 46.08
N ALA A 788 -9.62 19.60 44.86
CA ALA A 788 -9.08 18.26 44.61
C ALA A 788 -7.60 18.14 45.01
N VAL A 789 -6.80 19.20 44.81
CA VAL A 789 -5.41 19.27 45.29
C VAL A 789 -5.34 19.21 46.82
N GLU A 790 -6.17 19.96 47.54
CA GLU A 790 -6.20 19.89 49.01
C GLU A 790 -6.60 18.50 49.51
N GLU A 791 -7.62 17.88 48.91
CA GLU A 791 -8.03 16.50 49.23
C GLU A 791 -6.89 15.49 48.98
N ALA A 792 -6.16 15.63 47.87
CA ALA A 792 -5.01 14.79 47.56
C ALA A 792 -3.87 14.97 48.58
N ARG A 793 -3.60 16.21 49.03
CA ARG A 793 -2.62 16.51 50.07
C ARG A 793 -3.02 15.92 51.43
N GLU A 794 -4.29 16.03 51.82
CA GLU A 794 -4.81 15.39 53.03
C GLU A 794 -4.71 13.85 52.97
N ARG A 795 -5.01 13.27 51.80
CA ARG A 795 -4.82 11.83 51.53
C ARG A 795 -3.36 11.41 51.67
N LEU A 796 -2.43 12.22 51.17
CA LEU A 796 -0.99 11.98 51.30
C LEU A 796 -0.52 12.05 52.77
N GLU A 797 -1.14 12.83 53.63
CA GLU A 797 -0.79 12.89 55.06
C GLU A 797 -1.45 11.76 55.88
N THR A 798 -2.72 11.43 55.59
CA THR A 798 -3.50 10.43 56.33
C THR A 798 -3.08 8.99 56.02
N SER A 799 -2.64 8.70 54.80
CA SER A 799 -2.02 7.42 54.41
C SER A 799 -0.70 7.14 55.14
N GLY A 800 -0.25 8.02 56.04
CA GLY A 800 0.97 7.94 56.83
C GLY A 800 0.75 7.68 58.33
N SER A 801 -0.48 7.52 58.82
CA SER A 801 -0.69 7.05 60.19
C SER A 801 -0.31 5.57 60.29
N PRO A 802 0.64 5.17 61.16
CA PRO A 802 0.98 3.76 61.32
C PRO A 802 -0.26 3.02 61.79
N ALA A 803 -0.64 1.95 61.08
CA ALA A 803 -1.63 1.01 61.60
C ALA A 803 -1.20 0.60 63.02
N PRO A 804 -2.10 0.59 64.02
CA PRO A 804 -1.75 0.06 65.32
C PRO A 804 -1.32 -1.40 65.11
N SER A 805 -0.06 -1.68 65.46
CA SER A 805 0.56 -2.99 65.39
C SER A 805 -0.41 -4.07 65.89
N ALA A 806 -0.88 -4.92 64.97
CA ALA A 806 -1.61 -6.13 65.34
C ALA A 806 -0.69 -6.97 66.25
N PRO A 807 -1.20 -7.56 67.35
CA PRO A 807 -0.39 -8.38 68.23
C PRO A 807 0.12 -9.59 67.46
N SER A 808 1.44 -9.82 67.55
CA SER A 808 2.09 -10.97 66.94
C SER A 808 1.53 -12.26 67.54
N GLU A 809 0.84 -13.06 66.74
CA GLU A 809 0.58 -14.46 67.04
C GLU A 809 1.27 -15.36 66.01
N ASN A 810 1.99 -16.32 66.58
CA ASN A 810 2.48 -17.57 66.00
C ASN A 810 3.81 -17.56 65.23
N ALA A 811 4.86 -17.82 66.02
CA ALA A 811 5.99 -18.62 65.61
C ALA A 811 5.55 -20.06 65.23
N PRO A 812 6.21 -20.72 64.27
CA PRO A 812 5.96 -22.13 63.98
C PRO A 812 6.68 -23.01 65.02
N SER A 813 5.94 -23.96 65.57
CA SER A 813 6.48 -25.05 66.39
C SER A 813 7.15 -26.09 65.49
N ASP A 814 8.47 -26.21 65.60
CA ASP A 814 9.20 -27.43 65.24
C ASP A 814 8.78 -28.57 66.19
N ASP A 815 8.03 -29.55 65.67
CA ASP A 815 8.11 -30.92 66.18
C ASP A 815 7.60 -31.92 65.14
N THR A 816 8.52 -32.60 64.45
CA THR A 816 8.26 -33.93 63.88
C THR A 816 9.50 -34.81 64.06
N SER A 817 9.44 -35.66 65.08
CA SER A 817 10.23 -36.89 65.15
C SER A 817 9.33 -38.07 65.52
N ALA A 818 9.52 -39.18 64.79
CA ALA A 818 8.95 -40.53 64.97
C ALA A 818 7.47 -40.69 64.49
N GLN A 819 7.08 -41.61 63.60
CA GLN A 819 7.59 -42.92 63.15
C GLN A 819 7.24 -43.17 61.68
#